data_AF-A0A9X2GZD3-F1
#
_entry.id   AF-A0A9X2GZD3-F1
#
_cell.length_a   1.000
_cell.length_b   1.000
_cell.length_c   1.000
_cell.angle_alpha   90.00
_cell.angle_beta   90.00
_cell.angle_gamma   90.00
#
_symmetry.space_group_name_H-M   'P 1'
#
loop_
_entity.id
_entity.type
_entity.pdbx_description
1 polymer ?
#
loop_
_entity_poly.entity_id
_entity_poly.type
_entity_poly.pdbx_seq_one_letter_code
_entity_poly.pdbx_strand_id
1 'polypeptide(L)'
;MMKRPGRPVLAAVAALILLALGAGIAFVLTDALGIRTEAADLPVESPRAVDIAPTVLPPAFDVVAATGSPRLDAALAELEEAVADASATAGTATLAVVAGDGDPADETYTLTGAPDALRVEGASEAGAVRGVYDLALAVRDGRSTAERLGDTVVSRLPFRMADLGAVGVEPDEEAWAAGDDYSHNSKAFEDVILPDAPYIDEEALAAARVEFDDYVDHLLAEGYTALAFPGLLEYLTFSDVGDGTEVYAPGDEHVERALAMRAAFGPMLQSAHDAGLQVFFRTDMLVVTTPLEEYLTERFGGLDTENPEFWGVYAAGLDELYRELPAVDGVLIRIGEAGQVYDLPDWDYRSELAVTTVEAVQAMLSTLLDQAERADREVIFRTWTVGVGAVGDLHTNPDSYRTVFDGIDSDRLIVSTKYTLGDFYSHLPFNDTLEIGDQRRIIEFQSRREFENFGAWPNDLGDLYAQALDRLLAANPNIEGVWTWTQDGGPWRAGPMNLELKTGFWQLAELNTVLAVRLARDPSTDPAEVTADWARRWFSDDPQTVQAIVEAMADSREAIADGLYIGPFADQRVFAIGLEPPPMMWIFEWDIPTGDSAALDVIYAIARDDLDEAIAGGDRALDAVDRMRTRIEGTDASTWKDAALREAFVGALAYERSTLAMLGDYRETVLRKAQWHDTRDPEAHASWQTARAAFLESAAAHEREYAGDPYHPAYNLEAARLGLERGDRDLAMGWAAGGALVLTLLWIAYGVAARTRCVAAWPGARLARAMWVAGTRPWRAAEATVALGRAERVLLVAVPAAALVVSRGILTWFAAPAHLVATLGAWLVFGAVLLTLARVLGGRDAQASVAASVGGAAMLRVALLSFALAPTGPGGYWFGFWTDPIARSAYSTVAFALFAWVIVAGAWALACSIGARRAVGAALAACGGALAAVAALVAVIGLEAALTVWNDQMALLPWGLSRILGITVYLGIPADAAWWAAAIGALVAVVGVVLVVLPGGRRAHRFGGGASVA
;
A
#
# COMPACT_ATOMS: atom_id res chain seq x y z
N MET A 1 -30.04 54.69 19.11
CA MET A 1 -29.75 54.97 17.69
C MET A 1 -28.27 54.70 17.43
N MET A 2 -27.87 53.45 17.18
CA MET A 2 -26.48 53.09 16.88
C MET A 2 -26.13 53.61 15.47
N LYS A 3 -25.07 54.43 15.36
CA LYS A 3 -24.54 54.89 14.07
C LYS A 3 -24.16 53.66 13.24
N ARG A 4 -24.65 53.57 12.00
CA ARG A 4 -24.18 52.54 11.04
C ARG A 4 -22.66 52.66 10.94
N PRO A 5 -21.90 51.55 11.08
CA PRO A 5 -20.45 51.60 10.97
C PRO A 5 -20.02 52.14 9.60
N GLY A 6 -18.96 52.95 9.57
CA GLY A 6 -18.39 53.42 8.31
C GLY A 6 -17.88 52.26 7.46
N ARG A 7 -17.92 52.38 6.13
CA ARG A 7 -17.44 51.37 5.18
C ARG A 7 -16.02 50.81 5.48
N PRO A 8 -15.06 51.58 6.02
CA PRO A 8 -13.77 51.05 6.44
C PRO A 8 -13.85 50.06 7.61
N VAL A 9 -14.76 50.28 8.57
CA VAL A 9 -14.98 49.39 9.71
C VAL A 9 -15.58 48.07 9.23
N LEU A 10 -16.52 48.12 8.28
CA LEU A 10 -17.09 46.91 7.66
C LEU A 10 -16.04 46.08 6.91
N ALA A 11 -15.08 46.73 6.25
CA ALA A 11 -13.98 46.05 5.58
C ALA A 11 -13.03 45.36 6.56
N ALA A 12 -12.71 46.02 7.69
CA ALA A 12 -11.92 45.41 8.75
C ALA A 12 -12.63 44.21 9.38
N VAL A 13 -13.93 44.34 9.66
CA VAL A 13 -14.76 43.22 10.16
C VAL A 13 -14.81 42.08 9.15
N ALA A 14 -15.01 42.36 7.86
CA ALA A 14 -14.99 41.33 6.83
C ALA A 14 -13.63 40.62 6.75
N ALA A 15 -12.52 41.36 6.76
CA ALA A 15 -11.18 40.77 6.77
C ALA A 15 -10.96 39.86 7.98
N LEU A 16 -11.39 40.27 9.19
CA LEU A 16 -11.32 39.44 10.40
C LEU A 16 -12.16 38.16 10.27
N ILE A 17 -13.37 38.25 9.72
CA ILE A 17 -14.23 37.07 9.48
C ILE A 17 -13.56 36.13 8.48
N LEU A 18 -13.01 36.66 7.38
CA LEU A 18 -12.34 35.84 6.36
C LEU A 18 -11.07 35.16 6.89
N LEU A 19 -10.31 35.85 7.75
CA LEU A 19 -9.17 35.25 8.46
C LEU A 19 -9.63 34.19 9.46
N ALA A 20 -10.71 34.42 10.20
CA ALA A 20 -11.27 33.41 11.11
C ALA A 20 -11.76 32.15 10.38
N LEU A 21 -12.43 32.33 9.22
CA LEU A 21 -12.81 31.21 8.35
C LEU A 21 -11.57 30.49 7.79
N GLY A 22 -10.56 31.26 7.35
CA GLY A 22 -9.29 30.69 6.89
C GLY A 22 -8.57 29.89 7.97
N ALA A 23 -8.58 30.37 9.21
CA ALA A 23 -8.02 29.66 10.36
C ALA A 23 -8.80 28.37 10.66
N GLY A 24 -10.14 28.39 10.52
CA GLY A 24 -10.97 27.18 10.61
C GLY A 24 -10.63 26.15 9.54
N ILE A 25 -10.43 26.57 8.29
CA ILE A 25 -9.99 25.68 7.21
C ILE A 25 -8.58 25.13 7.46
N ALA A 26 -7.66 25.97 7.93
CA ALA A 26 -6.30 25.56 8.28
C ALA A 26 -6.28 24.53 9.43
N PHE A 27 -7.16 24.69 10.41
CA PHE A 27 -7.35 23.73 11.50
C PHE A 27 -7.82 22.38 10.95
N VAL A 28 -8.91 22.35 10.17
CA VAL A 28 -9.43 21.12 9.56
C VAL A 28 -8.40 20.44 8.67
N LEU A 29 -7.64 21.22 7.87
CA LEU A 29 -6.58 20.68 7.03
C LEU A 29 -5.45 20.04 7.86
N THR A 30 -5.04 20.69 8.95
CA THR A 30 -3.95 20.18 9.80
C THR A 30 -4.38 18.93 10.55
N ASP A 31 -5.62 18.92 11.03
CA ASP A 31 -6.25 17.78 11.69
C ASP A 31 -6.37 16.59 10.73
N ALA A 32 -6.87 16.82 9.50
CA ALA A 32 -7.01 15.80 8.48
C ALA A 32 -5.67 15.22 8.00
N LEU A 33 -4.59 16.01 7.97
CA LEU A 33 -3.25 15.49 7.68
C LEU A 33 -2.72 14.60 8.81
N GLY A 34 -3.10 14.86 10.06
CA GLY A 34 -2.83 13.96 11.19
C GLY A 34 -1.36 13.60 11.44
N ILE A 35 -0.39 14.36 10.87
CA ILE A 35 1.03 13.98 10.90
C ILE A 35 1.56 13.97 12.33
N ARG A 36 1.91 12.79 12.84
CA ARG A 36 2.57 12.58 14.14
C ARG A 36 3.54 11.42 14.06
N THR A 37 4.51 11.41 14.96
CA THR A 37 5.50 10.33 15.09
C THR A 37 5.67 9.90 16.54
N GLU A 38 5.95 8.62 16.72
CA GLU A 38 6.21 7.99 18.01
C GLU A 38 7.33 6.96 17.84
N ALA A 39 8.15 6.74 18.86
CA ALA A 39 9.20 5.73 18.78
C ALA A 39 8.59 4.33 18.65
N ALA A 40 9.13 3.50 17.76
CA ALA A 40 8.71 2.12 17.61
C ALA A 40 9.40 1.19 18.64
N ASP A 41 8.68 0.19 19.15
CA ASP A 41 9.24 -0.90 19.96
C ASP A 41 9.77 -2.00 19.03
N LEU A 42 10.96 -1.77 18.45
CA LEU A 42 11.52 -2.67 17.46
C LEU A 42 12.27 -3.85 18.08
N PRO A 43 12.14 -5.06 17.51
CA PRO A 43 13.02 -6.16 17.86
C PRO A 43 14.47 -5.82 17.49
N VAL A 44 15.41 -6.22 18.34
CA VAL A 44 16.85 -6.05 18.07
C VAL A 44 17.36 -7.33 17.44
N GLU A 45 17.76 -7.26 16.18
CA GLU A 45 18.32 -8.39 15.45
C GLU A 45 19.77 -8.64 15.88
N SER A 46 20.11 -9.89 16.14
CA SER A 46 21.46 -10.35 16.47
C SER A 46 21.77 -11.68 15.78
N PRO A 47 21.70 -11.74 14.44
CA PRO A 47 22.01 -12.94 13.69
C PRO A 47 23.46 -13.37 13.98
N ARG A 48 23.68 -14.68 14.01
CA ARG A 48 25.01 -15.26 14.25
C ARG A 48 25.19 -16.53 13.44
N ALA A 49 26.44 -16.84 13.13
CA ALA A 49 26.83 -18.13 12.60
C ALA A 49 27.18 -19.11 13.73
N VAL A 50 26.94 -20.40 13.48
CA VAL A 50 27.39 -21.51 14.33
C VAL A 50 28.63 -22.18 13.73
N ASP A 51 29.39 -22.90 14.56
CA ASP A 51 30.50 -23.72 14.08
C ASP A 51 29.96 -24.93 13.30
N ILE A 52 30.38 -25.08 12.04
CA ILE A 52 29.89 -26.18 11.19
C ILE A 52 30.62 -27.49 11.49
N ALA A 53 29.88 -28.46 12.02
CA ALA A 53 30.34 -29.83 12.16
C ALA A 53 30.41 -30.55 10.79
N PRO A 54 31.33 -31.52 10.61
CA PRO A 54 31.37 -32.35 9.41
C PRO A 54 30.08 -33.14 9.20
N THR A 55 29.64 -33.27 7.94
CA THR A 55 28.53 -34.12 7.54
C THR A 55 28.71 -35.55 8.03
N VAL A 56 27.68 -36.10 8.67
CA VAL A 56 27.62 -37.49 9.13
C VAL A 56 26.98 -38.33 8.04
N LEU A 57 27.71 -39.33 7.54
CA LEU A 57 27.18 -40.23 6.52
C LEU A 57 26.05 -41.10 7.10
N PRO A 58 24.90 -41.23 6.42
CA PRO A 58 23.81 -42.07 6.88
C PRO A 58 24.15 -43.56 6.77
N PRO A 59 23.56 -44.43 7.61
CA PRO A 59 23.58 -45.86 7.36
C PRO A 59 22.65 -46.21 6.19
N ALA A 60 22.90 -47.34 5.51
CA ALA A 60 21.88 -47.96 4.68
C ALA A 60 20.80 -48.59 5.59
N PHE A 61 19.53 -48.28 5.34
CA PHE A 61 18.43 -48.79 6.16
C PHE A 61 17.90 -50.14 5.66
N ASP A 62 17.73 -51.09 6.58
CA ASP A 62 16.96 -52.32 6.37
C ASP A 62 15.68 -52.22 7.21
N VAL A 63 14.54 -51.96 6.56
CA VAL A 63 13.25 -51.78 7.25
C VAL A 63 12.71 -53.16 7.65
N VAL A 64 12.85 -53.49 8.93
CA VAL A 64 12.55 -54.84 9.45
C VAL A 64 11.12 -54.97 9.99
N ALA A 65 10.45 -53.86 10.30
CA ALA A 65 9.05 -53.82 10.71
C ALA A 65 8.46 -52.43 10.52
N ALA A 66 7.35 -52.32 9.80
CA ALA A 66 6.56 -51.10 9.65
C ALA A 66 5.08 -51.46 9.54
N THR A 67 4.20 -50.68 10.16
CA THR A 67 2.75 -50.81 9.99
C THR A 67 2.36 -50.17 8.65
N GLY A 68 2.05 -50.98 7.63
CA GLY A 68 1.79 -50.45 6.29
C GLY A 68 0.60 -49.49 6.24
N SER A 69 0.85 -48.26 5.81
CA SER A 69 -0.13 -47.22 5.45
C SER A 69 0.46 -46.32 4.34
N PRO A 70 -0.37 -45.70 3.48
CA PRO A 70 0.14 -44.84 2.41
C PRO A 70 1.03 -43.69 2.92
N ARG A 71 0.68 -43.09 4.07
CA ARG A 71 1.46 -42.00 4.68
C ARG A 71 2.83 -42.47 5.16
N LEU A 72 2.89 -43.65 5.78
CA LEU A 72 4.15 -44.23 6.21
C LEU A 72 5.01 -44.69 5.03
N ASP A 73 4.39 -45.24 3.99
CA ASP A 73 5.10 -45.65 2.77
C ASP A 73 5.73 -44.44 2.08
N ALA A 74 5.04 -43.29 2.02
CA ALA A 74 5.59 -42.03 1.50
C ALA A 74 6.78 -41.53 2.34
N ALA A 75 6.66 -41.51 3.68
CA ALA A 75 7.77 -41.12 4.55
C ALA A 75 8.99 -42.04 4.42
N LEU A 76 8.77 -43.35 4.24
CA LEU A 76 9.84 -44.33 4.01
C LEU A 76 10.49 -44.13 2.64
N ALA A 77 9.72 -43.77 1.61
CA ALA A 77 10.26 -43.43 0.29
C ALA A 77 11.15 -42.18 0.35
N GLU A 78 10.72 -41.14 1.07
CA GLU A 78 11.52 -39.93 1.31
C GLU A 78 12.81 -40.25 2.08
N LEU A 79 12.77 -41.15 3.07
CA LEU A 79 13.99 -41.62 3.74
C LEU A 79 14.92 -42.39 2.80
N GLU A 80 14.37 -43.25 1.94
CA GLU A 80 15.15 -43.99 0.94
C GLU A 80 15.82 -43.03 -0.05
N GLU A 81 15.09 -42.02 -0.53
CA GLU A 81 15.59 -40.99 -1.43
C GLU A 81 16.68 -40.14 -0.77
N ALA A 82 16.46 -39.65 0.45
CA ALA A 82 17.47 -38.90 1.20
C ALA A 82 18.79 -39.68 1.37
N VAL A 83 18.70 -41.00 1.59
CA VAL A 83 19.88 -41.89 1.69
C VAL A 83 20.53 -42.14 0.34
N ALA A 84 19.74 -42.21 -0.73
CA ALA A 84 20.23 -42.38 -2.10
C ALA A 84 20.96 -41.12 -2.61
N ASP A 85 20.47 -39.94 -2.22
CA ASP A 85 21.05 -38.63 -2.54
C ASP A 85 22.34 -38.35 -1.75
N ALA A 86 22.54 -39.03 -0.61
CA ALA A 86 23.74 -38.85 0.20
C ALA A 86 25.01 -39.30 -0.55
N SER A 87 26.10 -38.55 -0.37
CA SER A 87 27.37 -38.80 -1.07
C SER A 87 27.96 -40.20 -0.86
N ALA A 88 27.70 -40.80 0.30
CA ALA A 88 28.01 -42.19 0.63
C ALA A 88 27.21 -42.64 1.85
N THR A 89 27.17 -43.96 2.07
CA THR A 89 26.62 -44.56 3.30
C THR A 89 27.73 -45.11 4.20
N ALA A 90 27.51 -45.08 5.51
CA ALA A 90 28.40 -45.63 6.52
C ALA A 90 27.72 -46.75 7.32
N GLY A 91 27.88 -47.99 6.87
CA GLY A 91 27.33 -49.16 7.54
C GLY A 91 25.86 -49.40 7.22
N THR A 92 25.20 -50.22 8.05
CA THR A 92 23.80 -50.61 7.89
C THR A 92 23.08 -50.47 9.22
N ALA A 93 21.86 -49.95 9.21
CA ALA A 93 21.00 -49.89 10.38
C ALA A 93 19.66 -50.56 10.08
N THR A 94 19.13 -51.32 11.04
CA THR A 94 17.74 -51.79 10.95
C THR A 94 16.80 -50.70 11.44
N LEU A 95 15.64 -50.53 10.78
CA LEU A 95 14.59 -49.61 11.19
C LEU A 95 13.30 -50.37 11.51
N ALA A 96 12.78 -50.17 12.72
CA ALA A 96 11.45 -50.62 13.12
C ALA A 96 10.55 -49.42 13.44
N VAL A 97 9.42 -49.30 12.75
CA VAL A 97 8.44 -48.22 12.94
C VAL A 97 7.16 -48.81 13.54
N VAL A 98 6.69 -48.23 14.63
CA VAL A 98 5.47 -48.65 15.32
C VAL A 98 4.57 -47.43 15.54
N ALA A 99 3.40 -47.46 14.94
CA ALA A 99 2.32 -46.51 15.20
C ALA A 99 1.53 -46.92 16.44
N GLY A 100 1.30 -45.97 17.34
CA GLY A 100 0.39 -46.10 18.48
C GLY A 100 -1.08 -45.92 18.08
N ASP A 101 -1.98 -46.10 19.05
CA ASP A 101 -3.43 -45.95 18.92
C ASP A 101 -3.98 -44.69 19.62
N GLY A 102 -3.11 -43.68 19.82
CA GLY A 102 -3.44 -42.38 20.41
C GLY A 102 -4.24 -41.47 19.48
N ASP A 103 -4.23 -40.17 19.80
CA ASP A 103 -4.87 -39.14 18.97
C ASP A 103 -4.26 -39.16 17.55
N PRO A 104 -5.07 -39.35 16.48
CA PRO A 104 -4.56 -39.39 15.10
C PRO A 104 -3.76 -38.18 14.65
N ALA A 105 -3.95 -37.01 15.27
CA ALA A 105 -3.21 -35.79 14.98
C ALA A 105 -1.92 -35.64 15.81
N ASP A 106 -1.67 -36.51 16.80
CA ASP A 106 -0.50 -36.41 17.67
C ASP A 106 0.78 -36.89 16.95
N GLU A 107 1.65 -35.94 16.62
CA GLU A 107 2.94 -36.18 15.98
C GLU A 107 4.05 -36.64 16.94
N THR A 108 3.73 -36.87 18.21
CA THR A 108 4.72 -37.31 19.21
C THR A 108 5.31 -38.67 18.85
N TYR A 109 6.63 -38.81 18.95
CA TYR A 109 7.31 -40.09 18.86
C TYR A 109 8.50 -40.18 19.81
N THR A 110 8.93 -41.41 20.11
CA THR A 110 10.18 -41.67 20.84
C THR A 110 11.13 -42.47 19.95
N LEU A 111 12.38 -42.03 19.83
CA LEU A 111 13.41 -42.77 19.11
C LEU A 111 14.17 -43.66 20.10
N THR A 112 14.11 -44.97 19.93
CA THR A 112 14.72 -45.95 20.84
C THR A 112 15.63 -46.95 20.09
N GLY A 113 16.28 -47.84 20.84
CA GLY A 113 17.14 -48.90 20.28
C GLY A 113 18.63 -48.57 20.37
N ALA A 114 19.36 -48.80 19.28
CA ALA A 114 20.79 -48.53 19.15
C ALA A 114 21.09 -47.90 17.77
N PRO A 115 22.25 -47.26 17.56
CA PRO A 115 22.57 -46.61 16.28
C PRO A 115 22.51 -47.52 15.04
N ASP A 116 22.70 -48.84 15.19
CA ASP A 116 22.59 -49.86 14.13
C ASP A 116 21.22 -50.59 14.13
N ALA A 117 20.32 -50.24 15.05
CA ALA A 117 18.99 -50.81 15.21
C ALA A 117 18.03 -49.78 15.81
N LEU A 118 17.61 -48.84 14.96
CA LEU A 118 16.73 -47.73 15.35
C LEU A 118 15.27 -48.19 15.39
N ARG A 119 14.52 -47.60 16.32
CA ARG A 119 13.11 -47.88 16.49
C ARG A 119 12.33 -46.58 16.76
N VAL A 120 11.42 -46.25 15.86
CA VAL A 120 10.48 -45.12 15.99
C VAL A 120 9.20 -45.64 16.62
N GLU A 121 8.86 -45.15 17.81
CA GLU A 121 7.60 -45.45 18.50
C GLU A 121 6.74 -44.19 18.54
N GLY A 122 5.79 -44.10 17.60
CA GLY A 122 4.83 -42.99 17.54
C GLY A 122 3.70 -43.15 18.55
N ALA A 123 3.22 -42.05 19.11
CA ALA A 123 1.98 -42.02 19.89
C ALA A 123 0.75 -42.36 19.03
N SER A 124 0.83 -42.05 17.74
CA SER A 124 -0.17 -42.33 16.71
C SER A 124 0.52 -42.72 15.39
N GLU A 125 -0.25 -42.89 14.32
CA GLU A 125 0.27 -42.97 12.96
C GLU A 125 1.02 -41.69 12.56
N ALA A 126 0.47 -40.50 12.84
CA ALA A 126 1.12 -39.22 12.51
C ALA A 126 2.48 -39.09 13.20
N GLY A 127 2.61 -39.50 14.46
CA GLY A 127 3.89 -39.51 15.15
C GLY A 127 4.89 -40.50 14.57
N ALA A 128 4.44 -41.69 14.17
CA ALA A 128 5.31 -42.67 13.52
C ALA A 128 5.81 -42.16 12.15
N VAL A 129 4.93 -41.55 11.35
CA VAL A 129 5.24 -40.93 10.07
C VAL A 129 6.24 -39.77 10.26
N ARG A 130 5.96 -38.85 11.20
CA ARG A 130 6.83 -37.72 11.53
C ARG A 130 8.22 -38.18 11.97
N GLY A 131 8.32 -39.24 12.76
CA GLY A 131 9.59 -39.80 13.18
C GLY A 131 10.42 -40.34 12.01
N VAL A 132 9.79 -40.89 10.96
CA VAL A 132 10.50 -41.31 9.74
C VAL A 132 10.94 -40.11 8.92
N TYR A 133 10.08 -39.11 8.71
CA TYR A 133 10.48 -37.88 8.02
C TYR A 133 11.60 -37.14 8.77
N ASP A 134 11.62 -37.15 10.11
CA ASP A 134 12.72 -36.56 10.88
C ASP A 134 14.05 -37.32 10.69
N LEU A 135 14.01 -38.64 10.48
CA LEU A 135 15.20 -39.40 10.07
C LEU A 135 15.64 -39.00 8.66
N ALA A 136 14.71 -38.84 7.71
CA ALA A 136 15.02 -38.40 6.35
C ALA A 136 15.65 -37.00 6.34
N LEU A 137 15.05 -36.07 7.07
CA LEU A 137 15.59 -34.72 7.28
C LEU A 137 16.99 -34.76 7.92
N ALA A 138 17.20 -35.59 8.95
CA ALA A 138 18.54 -35.74 9.54
C ALA A 138 19.58 -36.20 8.51
N VAL A 139 19.20 -37.06 7.56
CA VAL A 139 20.08 -37.44 6.44
C VAL A 139 20.33 -36.26 5.50
N ARG A 140 19.28 -35.57 5.05
CA ARG A 140 19.40 -34.41 4.14
C ARG A 140 20.21 -33.25 4.76
N ASP A 141 20.11 -33.08 6.07
CA ASP A 141 20.79 -32.06 6.87
C ASP A 141 22.23 -32.47 7.26
N GLY A 142 22.65 -33.68 6.88
CA GLY A 142 23.98 -34.21 7.20
C GLY A 142 24.20 -34.49 8.68
N ARG A 143 23.13 -34.66 9.46
CA ARG A 143 23.14 -34.96 10.90
C ARG A 143 23.09 -36.47 11.16
N SER A 144 23.36 -36.85 12.41
CA SER A 144 23.28 -38.27 12.78
C SER A 144 21.83 -38.70 12.92
N THR A 145 21.43 -39.77 12.24
CA THR A 145 20.11 -40.41 12.43
C THR A 145 19.92 -41.02 13.83
N ALA A 146 20.97 -41.06 14.66
CA ALA A 146 20.92 -41.48 16.05
C ALA A 146 21.03 -40.31 17.05
N GLU A 147 21.02 -39.05 16.58
CA GLU A 147 21.21 -37.86 17.43
C GLU A 147 20.15 -37.76 18.54
N ARG A 148 18.89 -38.06 18.20
CA ARG A 148 17.74 -38.03 19.13
C ARG A 148 17.50 -39.37 19.86
N LEU A 149 18.46 -40.29 19.86
CA LEU A 149 18.28 -41.62 20.45
C LEU A 149 18.06 -41.52 21.97
N GLY A 150 16.89 -41.97 22.42
CA GLY A 150 16.44 -41.89 23.82
C GLY A 150 15.51 -40.71 24.10
N ASP A 151 15.32 -39.81 23.13
CA ASP A 151 14.44 -38.65 23.27
C ASP A 151 13.01 -38.97 22.85
N THR A 152 12.06 -38.32 23.53
CA THR A 152 10.69 -38.16 23.05
C THR A 152 10.58 -36.80 22.38
N VAL A 153 10.23 -36.78 21.09
CA VAL A 153 10.08 -35.58 20.27
C VAL A 153 8.60 -35.22 20.21
N VAL A 154 8.30 -33.95 20.45
CA VAL A 154 6.93 -33.39 20.46
C VAL A 154 6.95 -32.12 19.62
N SER A 155 6.02 -31.98 18.67
CA SER A 155 5.79 -30.71 17.95
C SER A 155 5.05 -29.73 18.87
N ARG A 156 5.67 -28.59 19.21
CA ARG A 156 5.09 -27.59 20.13
C ARG A 156 3.81 -26.95 19.60
N LEU A 157 3.78 -26.65 18.29
CA LEU A 157 2.62 -26.11 17.58
C LEU A 157 2.14 -27.14 16.55
N PRO A 158 0.99 -27.80 16.76
CA PRO A 158 0.51 -28.86 15.89
C PRO A 158 -0.05 -28.36 14.54
N PHE A 159 -0.54 -27.11 14.47
CA PHE A 159 -1.09 -26.56 13.23
C PHE A 159 -0.03 -25.77 12.47
N ARG A 160 0.40 -26.26 11.30
CA ARG A 160 1.46 -25.62 10.51
C ARG A 160 1.04 -25.61 9.05
N MET A 161 0.53 -24.46 8.60
CA MET A 161 -0.02 -24.29 7.25
C MET A 161 0.97 -23.61 6.32
N ALA A 162 0.96 -23.99 5.05
CA ALA A 162 1.58 -23.24 3.96
C ALA A 162 0.54 -22.82 2.92
N ASP A 163 0.83 -21.81 2.10
CA ASP A 163 0.12 -21.53 0.84
C ASP A 163 0.52 -22.53 -0.25
N LEU A 164 0.00 -22.35 -1.47
CA LEU A 164 0.13 -23.29 -2.59
C LEU A 164 1.51 -23.26 -3.29
N GLY A 165 2.48 -22.50 -2.78
CA GLY A 165 3.74 -22.30 -3.48
C GLY A 165 3.52 -21.78 -4.91
N ALA A 166 4.36 -22.17 -5.86
CA ALA A 166 4.25 -21.78 -7.27
C ALA A 166 3.47 -22.78 -8.16
N VAL A 167 2.72 -23.71 -7.58
CA VAL A 167 2.00 -24.75 -8.33
C VAL A 167 1.02 -24.15 -9.35
N GLY A 168 1.01 -24.69 -10.56
CA GLY A 168 0.11 -24.25 -11.63
C GLY A 168 0.47 -22.89 -12.24
N VAL A 169 1.61 -22.29 -11.88
CA VAL A 169 2.10 -21.04 -12.49
C VAL A 169 3.17 -21.34 -13.54
N GLU A 170 2.95 -20.87 -14.77
CA GLU A 170 3.92 -20.97 -15.85
C GLU A 170 5.01 -19.89 -15.73
N PRO A 171 6.32 -20.25 -15.82
CA PRO A 171 7.43 -19.31 -15.80
C PRO A 171 7.60 -18.57 -17.15
N ASP A 172 6.72 -17.60 -17.43
CA ASP A 172 6.79 -16.74 -18.62
C ASP A 172 7.83 -15.61 -18.45
N GLU A 173 9.06 -15.86 -18.89
CA GLU A 173 10.15 -14.87 -18.86
C GLU A 173 9.81 -13.55 -19.59
N GLU A 174 9.00 -13.57 -20.66
CA GLU A 174 8.65 -12.36 -21.41
C GLU A 174 7.68 -11.49 -20.62
N ALA A 175 6.71 -12.10 -19.93
CA ALA A 175 5.79 -11.40 -19.05
C ALA A 175 6.52 -10.75 -17.85
N TRP A 176 7.46 -11.46 -17.22
CA TRP A 176 8.25 -10.90 -16.12
C TRP A 176 9.22 -9.80 -16.58
N ALA A 177 9.86 -9.97 -17.74
CA ALA A 177 10.79 -8.98 -18.28
C ALA A 177 10.13 -7.64 -18.63
N ALA A 178 8.80 -7.62 -18.83
CA ALA A 178 8.04 -6.37 -19.02
C ALA A 178 7.98 -5.52 -17.75
N GLY A 179 7.88 -6.16 -16.57
CA GLY A 179 7.98 -5.53 -15.24
C GLY A 179 6.89 -4.50 -14.93
N ASP A 180 5.75 -4.54 -15.61
CA ASP A 180 4.66 -3.57 -15.46
C ASP A 180 3.35 -4.17 -14.92
N ASP A 181 3.34 -5.47 -14.61
CA ASP A 181 2.19 -6.19 -14.03
C ASP A 181 2.25 -6.17 -12.50
N TYR A 182 1.75 -5.07 -11.92
CA TYR A 182 1.55 -4.89 -10.49
C TYR A 182 0.23 -5.53 -9.97
N SER A 183 -0.38 -6.46 -10.72
CA SER A 183 -1.54 -7.22 -10.23
C SER A 183 -1.14 -8.17 -9.10
N HIS A 184 -2.04 -8.31 -8.13
CA HIS A 184 -1.91 -9.30 -7.05
C HIS A 184 -2.47 -10.67 -7.44
N ASN A 185 -2.92 -10.83 -8.68
CA ASN A 185 -3.37 -12.11 -9.19
C ASN A 185 -2.15 -13.01 -9.47
N SER A 186 -2.10 -14.19 -8.85
CA SER A 186 -1.01 -15.14 -9.07
C SER A 186 -1.02 -15.74 -10.48
N LYS A 187 -2.18 -15.75 -11.15
CA LYS A 187 -2.47 -16.50 -12.38
C LYS A 187 -2.14 -17.99 -12.24
N ALA A 188 -2.24 -18.52 -11.01
CA ALA A 188 -2.16 -19.95 -10.79
C ALA A 188 -3.29 -20.66 -11.53
N PHE A 189 -2.93 -21.71 -12.26
CA PHE A 189 -3.83 -22.50 -13.10
C PHE A 189 -4.48 -21.74 -14.26
N GLU A 190 -3.92 -20.59 -14.69
CA GLU A 190 -4.43 -19.83 -15.85
C GLU A 190 -4.47 -20.67 -17.13
N ASP A 191 -3.45 -21.52 -17.36
CA ASP A 191 -3.42 -22.43 -18.50
C ASP A 191 -4.37 -23.64 -18.36
N VAL A 192 -4.82 -23.93 -17.14
CA VAL A 192 -5.75 -25.03 -16.85
C VAL A 192 -7.19 -24.58 -17.01
N ILE A 193 -7.52 -23.37 -16.59
CA ILE A 193 -8.89 -22.87 -16.54
C ILE A 193 -9.24 -22.20 -17.88
N LEU A 194 -10.18 -22.80 -18.61
CA LEU A 194 -10.66 -22.28 -19.89
C LEU A 194 -11.86 -21.34 -19.69
N PRO A 195 -11.97 -20.24 -20.45
CA PRO A 195 -13.10 -19.33 -20.35
C PRO A 195 -14.42 -19.98 -20.76
N ASP A 196 -14.36 -20.90 -21.75
CA ASP A 196 -15.51 -21.62 -22.32
C ASP A 196 -15.43 -23.13 -22.02
N ALA A 197 -16.57 -23.81 -22.16
CA ALA A 197 -16.64 -25.28 -22.10
C ALA A 197 -15.57 -25.94 -23.02
N PRO A 198 -14.80 -26.94 -22.53
CA PRO A 198 -15.05 -27.76 -21.34
C PRO A 198 -14.59 -27.18 -20.00
N TYR A 199 -14.19 -25.90 -19.95
CA TYR A 199 -13.74 -25.15 -18.77
C TYR A 199 -12.41 -25.61 -18.15
N ILE A 200 -11.95 -26.82 -18.48
CA ILE A 200 -10.68 -27.37 -18.01
C ILE A 200 -9.88 -27.88 -19.20
N ASP A 201 -8.61 -27.46 -19.29
CA ASP A 201 -7.63 -28.11 -20.14
C ASP A 201 -7.01 -29.31 -19.39
N GLU A 202 -7.37 -30.52 -19.84
CA GLU A 202 -6.95 -31.77 -19.21
C GLU A 202 -5.44 -32.04 -19.32
N GLU A 203 -4.76 -31.49 -20.34
CA GLU A 203 -3.31 -31.66 -20.51
C GLU A 203 -2.57 -30.75 -19.53
N ALA A 204 -2.97 -29.48 -19.45
CA ALA A 204 -2.44 -28.54 -18.47
C ALA A 204 -2.72 -28.99 -17.03
N LEU A 205 -3.93 -29.51 -16.75
CA LEU A 205 -4.27 -30.06 -15.43
C LEU A 205 -3.36 -31.21 -15.03
N ALA A 206 -3.03 -32.11 -15.96
CA ALA A 206 -2.15 -33.23 -15.68
C ALA A 206 -0.73 -32.78 -15.31
N ALA A 207 -0.21 -31.74 -15.96
CA ALA A 207 1.08 -31.14 -15.60
C ALA A 207 1.01 -30.49 -14.21
N ALA A 208 -0.01 -29.67 -13.95
CA ALA A 208 -0.19 -29.00 -12.68
C ALA A 208 -0.41 -29.97 -11.50
N ARG A 209 -0.99 -31.16 -11.75
CA ARG A 209 -1.12 -32.21 -10.73
C ARG A 209 0.22 -32.79 -10.30
N VAL A 210 1.16 -32.98 -11.22
CA VAL A 210 2.51 -33.45 -10.87
C VAL A 210 3.19 -32.42 -9.97
N GLU A 211 3.14 -31.15 -10.34
CA GLU A 211 3.70 -30.06 -9.53
C GLU A 211 3.04 -29.99 -8.14
N PHE A 212 1.74 -30.21 -8.07
CA PHE A 212 1.00 -30.23 -6.81
C PHE A 212 1.42 -31.39 -5.90
N ASP A 213 1.54 -32.61 -6.45
CA ASP A 213 1.96 -33.78 -5.69
C ASP A 213 3.42 -33.59 -5.19
N ASP A 214 4.33 -33.08 -6.03
CA ASP A 214 5.72 -32.77 -5.64
C ASP A 214 5.78 -31.73 -4.51
N TYR A 215 4.93 -30.70 -4.56
CA TYR A 215 4.87 -29.68 -3.52
C TYR A 215 4.25 -30.21 -2.20
N VAL A 216 3.23 -31.08 -2.28
CA VAL A 216 2.66 -31.75 -1.09
C VAL A 216 3.72 -32.60 -0.40
N ASP A 217 4.50 -33.37 -1.16
CA ASP A 217 5.58 -34.20 -0.64
C ASP A 217 6.66 -33.33 0.04
N HIS A 218 7.04 -32.21 -0.58
CA HIS A 218 7.95 -31.22 0.00
C HIS A 218 7.44 -30.67 1.34
N LEU A 219 6.18 -30.23 1.40
CA LEU A 219 5.56 -29.70 2.61
C LEU A 219 5.55 -30.71 3.76
N LEU A 220 5.18 -31.97 3.48
CA LEU A 220 5.16 -33.05 4.47
C LEU A 220 6.57 -33.39 4.99
N ALA A 221 7.55 -33.42 4.09
CA ALA A 221 8.95 -33.65 4.45
C ALA A 221 9.46 -32.59 5.44
N GLU A 222 9.26 -31.30 5.15
CA GLU A 222 9.62 -30.19 6.04
C GLU A 222 8.82 -30.18 7.35
N GLY A 223 7.59 -30.70 7.30
CA GLY A 223 6.74 -30.91 8.46
C GLY A 223 5.58 -29.94 8.59
N TYR A 224 5.08 -29.41 7.48
CA TYR A 224 3.76 -28.78 7.42
C TYR A 224 2.65 -29.83 7.56
N THR A 225 1.49 -29.39 8.05
CA THR A 225 0.31 -30.22 8.32
C THR A 225 -0.96 -29.70 7.66
N ALA A 226 -0.88 -28.54 7.00
CA ALA A 226 -2.02 -27.91 6.36
C ALA A 226 -1.61 -27.11 5.11
N LEU A 227 -2.56 -26.92 4.21
CA LEU A 227 -2.42 -26.21 2.94
C LEU A 227 -3.58 -25.23 2.75
N ALA A 228 -3.26 -23.98 2.41
CA ALA A 228 -4.23 -22.99 1.95
C ALA A 228 -4.34 -23.04 0.42
N PHE A 229 -5.49 -23.47 -0.09
CA PHE A 229 -5.80 -23.58 -1.51
C PHE A 229 -6.65 -22.38 -1.97
N PRO A 230 -6.29 -21.68 -3.06
CA PRO A 230 -7.00 -20.46 -3.49
C PRO A 230 -8.38 -20.76 -4.11
N GLY A 231 -9.32 -19.83 -3.90
CA GLY A 231 -10.66 -19.85 -4.54
C GLY A 231 -11.79 -20.19 -3.58
N LEU A 232 -13.03 -20.00 -4.03
CA LEU A 232 -14.24 -20.49 -3.35
C LEU A 232 -15.43 -20.59 -4.31
N LEU A 233 -15.85 -19.46 -4.91
CA LEU A 233 -17.07 -19.41 -5.73
C LEU A 233 -16.96 -20.27 -6.99
N GLU A 234 -15.74 -20.46 -7.49
CA GLU A 234 -15.41 -21.31 -8.64
C GLU A 234 -15.82 -22.77 -8.42
N TYR A 235 -16.11 -23.14 -7.17
CA TYR A 235 -16.51 -24.49 -6.76
C TYR A 235 -17.96 -24.54 -6.27
N LEU A 236 -18.79 -23.50 -6.43
CA LEU A 236 -20.15 -23.43 -5.88
C LEU A 236 -21.22 -23.30 -6.96
N THR A 237 -22.36 -23.99 -6.76
CA THR A 237 -23.54 -23.87 -7.64
C THR A 237 -24.73 -23.20 -6.95
N PHE A 238 -24.68 -23.05 -5.62
CA PHE A 238 -25.79 -22.58 -4.78
C PHE A 238 -27.07 -23.40 -4.96
N SER A 239 -26.92 -24.70 -5.23
CA SER A 239 -28.05 -25.61 -5.50
C SER A 239 -29.00 -25.80 -4.31
N ASP A 240 -28.55 -25.49 -3.10
CA ASP A 240 -29.35 -25.55 -1.87
C ASP A 240 -30.02 -24.20 -1.51
N VAL A 241 -29.85 -23.16 -2.34
CA VAL A 241 -30.48 -21.85 -2.16
C VAL A 241 -31.81 -21.77 -2.91
N GLY A 242 -32.90 -21.51 -2.18
CA GLY A 242 -34.23 -21.35 -2.78
C GLY A 242 -34.75 -22.64 -3.40
N ASP A 243 -35.02 -22.64 -4.71
CA ASP A 243 -35.36 -23.84 -5.50
C ASP A 243 -34.14 -24.46 -6.22
N GLY A 244 -32.94 -23.97 -5.94
CA GLY A 244 -31.68 -24.37 -6.57
C GLY A 244 -31.39 -23.69 -7.91
N THR A 245 -32.25 -22.75 -8.34
CA THR A 245 -32.08 -21.99 -9.58
C THR A 245 -32.22 -20.47 -9.40
N GLU A 246 -32.34 -20.01 -8.16
CA GLU A 246 -32.54 -18.59 -7.85
C GLU A 246 -31.26 -17.76 -8.03
N VAL A 247 -30.09 -18.33 -7.72
CA VAL A 247 -28.78 -17.66 -7.90
C VAL A 247 -28.30 -17.83 -9.34
N TYR A 248 -28.19 -19.08 -9.79
CA TYR A 248 -27.80 -19.43 -11.16
C TYR A 248 -28.97 -20.07 -11.90
N ALA A 249 -29.32 -19.49 -13.05
CA ALA A 249 -30.45 -19.97 -13.83
C ALA A 249 -30.17 -21.37 -14.45
N PRO A 250 -31.20 -22.11 -14.88
CA PRO A 250 -30.97 -23.38 -15.58
C PRO A 250 -30.15 -23.19 -16.86
N GLY A 251 -29.01 -23.88 -16.95
CA GLY A 251 -28.07 -23.77 -18.08
C GLY A 251 -27.13 -22.57 -17.99
N ASP A 252 -27.01 -21.95 -16.82
CA ASP A 252 -26.00 -20.95 -16.54
C ASP A 252 -24.59 -21.58 -16.53
N GLU A 253 -23.63 -20.90 -17.16
CA GLU A 253 -22.25 -21.38 -17.30
C GLU A 253 -21.54 -21.54 -15.95
N HIS A 254 -21.93 -20.77 -14.92
CA HIS A 254 -21.34 -20.85 -13.59
C HIS A 254 -21.54 -22.23 -12.96
N VAL A 255 -22.70 -22.86 -13.20
CA VAL A 255 -23.00 -24.21 -12.71
C VAL A 255 -22.13 -25.23 -13.42
N GLU A 256 -22.04 -25.15 -14.76
CA GLU A 256 -21.23 -26.09 -15.55
C GLU A 256 -19.73 -25.97 -15.22
N ARG A 257 -19.24 -24.73 -15.07
CA ARG A 257 -17.87 -24.42 -14.65
C ARG A 257 -17.58 -24.95 -13.26
N ALA A 258 -18.44 -24.71 -12.27
CA ALA A 258 -18.24 -25.20 -10.91
C ALA A 258 -18.19 -26.73 -10.82
N LEU A 259 -19.01 -27.42 -11.60
CA LEU A 259 -18.95 -28.88 -11.69
C LEU A 259 -17.65 -29.37 -12.34
N ALA A 260 -17.15 -28.67 -13.38
CA ALA A 260 -15.87 -28.98 -14.00
C ALA A 260 -14.69 -28.75 -13.04
N MET A 261 -14.68 -27.62 -12.32
CA MET A 261 -13.67 -27.30 -11.30
C MET A 261 -13.63 -28.36 -10.19
N ARG A 262 -14.79 -28.78 -9.67
CA ARG A 262 -14.86 -29.87 -8.68
C ARG A 262 -14.29 -31.18 -9.20
N ALA A 263 -14.63 -31.54 -10.45
CA ALA A 263 -14.14 -32.79 -11.05
C ALA A 263 -12.62 -32.77 -11.28
N ALA A 264 -12.07 -31.62 -11.68
CA ALA A 264 -10.64 -31.44 -11.95
C ALA A 264 -9.79 -31.42 -10.67
N PHE A 265 -10.15 -30.54 -9.73
CA PHE A 265 -9.33 -30.26 -8.56
C PHE A 265 -9.70 -31.12 -7.35
N GLY A 266 -10.94 -31.62 -7.23
CA GLY A 266 -11.37 -32.47 -6.11
C GLY A 266 -10.43 -33.65 -5.83
N PRO A 267 -9.95 -34.40 -6.85
CA PRO A 267 -8.99 -35.47 -6.61
C PRO A 267 -7.56 -35.00 -6.30
N MET A 268 -7.20 -33.73 -6.54
CA MET A 268 -5.93 -33.16 -6.04
C MET A 268 -6.07 -32.89 -4.54
N LEU A 269 -7.15 -32.23 -4.12
CA LEU A 269 -7.42 -31.94 -2.71
C LEU A 269 -7.51 -33.23 -1.88
N GLN A 270 -8.15 -34.28 -2.41
CA GLN A 270 -8.18 -35.60 -1.77
C GLN A 270 -6.78 -36.21 -1.62
N SER A 271 -5.90 -36.03 -2.63
CA SER A 271 -4.51 -36.53 -2.57
C SER A 271 -3.76 -35.90 -1.40
N ALA A 272 -3.82 -34.57 -1.26
CA ALA A 272 -3.18 -33.85 -0.16
C ALA A 272 -3.73 -34.27 1.22
N HIS A 273 -5.05 -34.38 1.34
CA HIS A 273 -5.70 -34.84 2.57
C HIS A 273 -5.33 -36.28 2.94
N ASP A 274 -5.29 -37.19 1.97
CA ASP A 274 -4.89 -38.58 2.18
C ASP A 274 -3.41 -38.68 2.56
N ALA A 275 -2.55 -37.81 2.02
CA ALA A 275 -1.13 -37.72 2.36
C ALA A 275 -0.87 -37.17 3.78
N GLY A 276 -1.77 -36.35 4.31
CA GLY A 276 -1.69 -35.87 5.70
C GLY A 276 -1.91 -34.38 5.91
N LEU A 277 -2.17 -33.61 4.86
CA LEU A 277 -2.40 -32.17 4.97
C LEU A 277 -3.88 -31.87 5.16
N GLN A 278 -4.20 -31.00 6.11
CA GLN A 278 -5.52 -30.37 6.16
C GLN A 278 -5.65 -29.34 5.02
N VAL A 279 -6.81 -29.23 4.39
CA VAL A 279 -7.01 -28.37 3.21
C VAL A 279 -8.02 -27.27 3.49
N PHE A 280 -7.58 -26.01 3.36
CA PHE A 280 -8.42 -24.83 3.59
C PHE A 280 -8.59 -24.01 2.30
N PHE A 281 -9.83 -23.77 1.88
CA PHE A 281 -10.09 -22.86 0.78
C PHE A 281 -9.95 -21.40 1.22
N ARG A 282 -9.11 -20.61 0.54
CA ARG A 282 -8.88 -19.20 0.83
C ARG A 282 -9.71 -18.30 -0.08
N THR A 283 -10.38 -17.32 0.53
CA THR A 283 -11.20 -16.35 -0.20
C THR A 283 -11.24 -14.96 0.46
N ASP A 284 -11.51 -13.94 -0.37
CA ASP A 284 -11.72 -12.56 0.04
C ASP A 284 -13.22 -12.23 0.04
N MET A 285 -13.81 -12.16 1.22
CA MET A 285 -15.21 -11.78 1.40
C MET A 285 -15.36 -10.25 1.35
N LEU A 286 -16.28 -9.68 0.60
CA LEU A 286 -17.41 -10.33 -0.03
C LEU A 286 -17.09 -10.75 -1.47
N VAL A 287 -16.99 -12.05 -1.73
CA VAL A 287 -16.80 -12.58 -3.08
C VAL A 287 -18.15 -12.70 -3.80
N VAL A 288 -18.25 -12.25 -5.04
CA VAL A 288 -19.48 -12.26 -5.86
C VAL A 288 -19.20 -12.65 -7.31
N THR A 289 -20.21 -13.24 -7.96
CA THR A 289 -20.37 -13.29 -9.41
C THR A 289 -21.49 -12.35 -9.82
N THR A 290 -21.64 -12.03 -11.11
CA THR A 290 -22.71 -11.13 -11.56
C THR A 290 -24.11 -11.65 -11.16
N PRO A 291 -24.48 -12.93 -11.40
CA PRO A 291 -25.78 -13.44 -10.99
C PRO A 291 -25.97 -13.50 -9.48
N LEU A 292 -24.91 -13.78 -8.71
CA LEU A 292 -24.98 -13.80 -7.25
C LEU A 292 -25.22 -12.40 -6.68
N GLU A 293 -24.53 -11.37 -7.18
CA GLU A 293 -24.79 -9.99 -6.74
C GLU A 293 -26.22 -9.54 -7.09
N GLU A 294 -26.71 -9.86 -8.29
CA GLU A 294 -28.08 -9.56 -8.70
C GLU A 294 -29.08 -10.22 -7.74
N TYR A 295 -28.90 -11.51 -7.43
CA TYR A 295 -29.72 -12.23 -6.46
C TYR A 295 -29.73 -11.58 -5.07
N LEU A 296 -28.53 -11.30 -4.53
CA LEU A 296 -28.37 -10.68 -3.21
C LEU A 296 -29.04 -9.31 -3.17
N THR A 297 -28.84 -8.49 -4.20
CA THR A 297 -29.42 -7.15 -4.29
C THR A 297 -30.94 -7.19 -4.41
N GLU A 298 -31.49 -8.08 -5.23
CA GLU A 298 -32.95 -8.22 -5.37
C GLU A 298 -33.62 -8.71 -4.08
N ARG A 299 -32.98 -9.65 -3.39
CA ARG A 299 -33.53 -10.27 -2.17
C ARG A 299 -33.44 -9.34 -0.95
N PHE A 300 -32.29 -8.67 -0.77
CA PHE A 300 -31.99 -7.89 0.45
C PHE A 300 -32.07 -6.37 0.23
N GLY A 301 -32.25 -5.90 -1.01
CA GLY A 301 -32.29 -4.48 -1.37
C GLY A 301 -30.90 -3.85 -1.56
N GLY A 302 -29.84 -4.65 -1.53
CA GLY A 302 -28.43 -4.28 -1.69
C GLY A 302 -27.50 -5.36 -1.12
N LEU A 303 -26.19 -5.09 -1.10
CA LEU A 303 -25.19 -5.91 -0.39
C LEU A 303 -25.27 -5.66 1.13
N ASP A 304 -26.35 -6.14 1.75
CA ASP A 304 -26.68 -5.92 3.17
C ASP A 304 -25.86 -6.85 4.10
N THR A 305 -24.56 -6.56 4.22
CA THR A 305 -23.59 -7.38 4.98
C THR A 305 -23.82 -7.39 6.49
N GLU A 306 -24.69 -6.53 7.03
CA GLU A 306 -25.11 -6.53 8.44
C GLU A 306 -26.27 -7.51 8.73
N ASN A 307 -26.86 -8.12 7.69
CA ASN A 307 -28.01 -9.00 7.81
C ASN A 307 -27.58 -10.49 7.88
N PRO A 308 -27.87 -11.23 8.95
CA PRO A 308 -27.53 -12.66 9.03
C PRO A 308 -28.18 -13.53 7.94
N GLU A 309 -29.38 -13.17 7.44
CA GLU A 309 -30.03 -13.92 6.36
C GLU A 309 -29.26 -13.80 5.03
N PHE A 310 -28.52 -12.71 4.83
CA PHE A 310 -27.61 -12.52 3.69
C PHE A 310 -26.48 -13.56 3.75
N TRP A 311 -25.81 -13.69 4.90
CA TRP A 311 -24.75 -14.67 5.11
C TRP A 311 -25.25 -16.12 5.08
N GLY A 312 -26.54 -16.34 5.30
CA GLY A 312 -27.19 -17.64 5.10
C GLY A 312 -27.06 -18.20 3.68
N VAL A 313 -26.89 -17.34 2.67
CA VAL A 313 -26.63 -17.76 1.27
C VAL A 313 -25.24 -18.39 1.16
N TYR A 314 -24.23 -17.75 1.74
CA TYR A 314 -22.86 -18.26 1.77
C TYR A 314 -22.75 -19.52 2.65
N ALA A 315 -23.45 -19.56 3.79
CA ALA A 315 -23.51 -20.76 4.63
C ALA A 315 -24.09 -21.97 3.87
N ALA A 316 -25.14 -21.77 3.06
CA ALA A 316 -25.66 -22.82 2.18
C ALA A 316 -24.65 -23.25 1.11
N GLY A 317 -23.90 -22.31 0.55
CA GLY A 317 -22.76 -22.61 -0.34
C GLY A 317 -21.68 -23.44 0.34
N LEU A 318 -21.31 -23.14 1.59
CA LEU A 318 -20.34 -23.93 2.36
C LEU A 318 -20.86 -25.34 2.68
N ASP A 319 -22.14 -25.49 3.03
CA ASP A 319 -22.76 -26.82 3.20
C ASP A 319 -22.68 -27.64 1.90
N GLU A 320 -22.91 -27.01 0.75
CA GLU A 320 -22.72 -27.63 -0.56
C GLU A 320 -21.24 -28.01 -0.80
N LEU A 321 -20.31 -27.09 -0.53
CA LEU A 321 -18.86 -27.32 -0.71
C LEU A 321 -18.39 -28.56 0.05
N TYR A 322 -18.66 -28.62 1.35
CA TYR A 322 -18.19 -29.73 2.20
C TYR A 322 -18.87 -31.06 1.86
N ARG A 323 -20.08 -31.02 1.29
CA ARG A 323 -20.78 -32.21 0.83
C ARG A 323 -20.17 -32.77 -0.46
N GLU A 324 -19.74 -31.90 -1.38
CA GLU A 324 -19.22 -32.28 -2.70
C GLU A 324 -17.69 -32.48 -2.71
N LEU A 325 -16.98 -31.77 -1.83
CA LEU A 325 -15.52 -31.84 -1.65
C LEU A 325 -15.20 -32.19 -0.18
N PRO A 326 -15.39 -33.45 0.24
CA PRO A 326 -15.25 -33.85 1.64
C PRO A 326 -13.83 -33.72 2.21
N ALA A 327 -12.81 -33.64 1.34
CA ALA A 327 -11.40 -33.42 1.69
C ALA A 327 -11.09 -31.99 2.17
N VAL A 328 -12.04 -31.05 2.07
CA VAL A 328 -11.88 -29.68 2.56
C VAL A 328 -12.21 -29.65 4.05
N ASP A 329 -11.25 -29.20 4.86
CA ASP A 329 -11.34 -29.10 6.32
C ASP A 329 -11.93 -27.77 6.81
N GLY A 330 -11.95 -26.74 5.96
CA GLY A 330 -12.50 -25.45 6.30
C GLY A 330 -12.27 -24.38 5.26
N VAL A 331 -12.49 -23.13 5.68
CA VAL A 331 -12.21 -21.94 4.86
C VAL A 331 -11.32 -20.95 5.60
N LEU A 332 -10.48 -20.27 4.85
CA LEU A 332 -9.75 -19.09 5.26
C LEU A 332 -10.39 -17.86 4.64
N ILE A 333 -10.77 -16.88 5.46
CA ILE A 333 -11.51 -15.68 5.06
C ILE A 333 -10.69 -14.42 5.37
N ARG A 334 -10.61 -13.50 4.42
CA ARG A 334 -10.18 -12.11 4.60
C ARG A 334 -11.30 -11.16 4.15
N ILE A 335 -11.39 -9.95 4.71
CA ILE A 335 -12.48 -8.98 4.41
C ILE A 335 -12.07 -7.56 4.02
N GLY A 336 -10.81 -7.19 4.24
CA GLY A 336 -10.38 -5.79 4.14
C GLY A 336 -9.40 -5.51 3.01
N GLU A 337 -9.38 -6.37 1.99
CA GLU A 337 -8.59 -6.18 0.77
C GLU A 337 -9.33 -6.79 -0.41
N ALA A 338 -9.66 -5.95 -1.40
CA ALA A 338 -10.52 -6.28 -2.52
C ALA A 338 -10.32 -5.28 -3.68
N GLY A 339 -10.91 -5.56 -4.84
CA GLY A 339 -10.95 -4.66 -6.00
C GLY A 339 -10.11 -5.12 -7.19
N GLN A 340 -10.09 -4.28 -8.23
CA GLN A 340 -9.64 -4.64 -9.59
C GLN A 340 -8.20 -5.18 -9.71
N VAL A 341 -7.34 -4.94 -8.73
CA VAL A 341 -5.97 -5.47 -8.72
C VAL A 341 -5.94 -7.01 -8.54
N TYR A 342 -7.03 -7.58 -8.01
CA TYR A 342 -7.25 -9.02 -7.83
C TYR A 342 -8.06 -9.66 -8.95
N ASP A 343 -8.82 -8.87 -9.71
CA ASP A 343 -9.72 -9.35 -10.75
C ASP A 343 -8.95 -9.99 -11.91
N LEU A 344 -9.51 -11.07 -12.46
CA LEU A 344 -9.05 -11.66 -13.71
C LEU A 344 -9.80 -11.01 -14.89
N PRO A 345 -9.08 -10.53 -15.93
CA PRO A 345 -9.73 -9.98 -17.12
C PRO A 345 -10.73 -10.95 -17.72
N ASP A 346 -11.91 -10.44 -18.13
CA ASP A 346 -12.99 -11.21 -18.73
C ASP A 346 -13.58 -12.33 -17.84
N TRP A 347 -13.26 -12.33 -16.55
CA TRP A 347 -13.83 -13.20 -15.52
C TRP A 347 -14.69 -12.36 -14.56
N ASP A 348 -15.95 -12.72 -14.33
CA ASP A 348 -16.89 -11.90 -13.53
C ASP A 348 -16.92 -12.21 -12.03
N TYR A 349 -15.96 -13.02 -11.57
CA TYR A 349 -15.74 -13.39 -10.18
C TYR A 349 -14.85 -12.30 -9.57
N ARG A 350 -15.36 -11.62 -8.56
CA ARG A 350 -14.68 -10.47 -7.94
C ARG A 350 -14.91 -10.42 -6.45
N SER A 351 -14.05 -9.69 -5.75
CA SER A 351 -14.24 -9.35 -4.34
C SER A 351 -14.68 -7.89 -4.21
N GLU A 352 -15.68 -7.66 -3.36
CA GLU A 352 -16.24 -6.36 -3.04
C GLU A 352 -15.82 -5.95 -1.61
N LEU A 353 -15.35 -4.71 -1.46
CA LEU A 353 -14.99 -4.13 -0.16
C LEU A 353 -16.25 -3.69 0.61
N ALA A 354 -17.11 -4.67 0.95
CA ALA A 354 -18.44 -4.45 1.51
C ALA A 354 -18.53 -4.70 3.02
N VAL A 355 -17.61 -5.47 3.60
CA VAL A 355 -17.62 -5.80 5.04
C VAL A 355 -16.74 -4.79 5.80
N THR A 356 -17.35 -3.66 6.15
CA THR A 356 -16.61 -2.47 6.66
C THR A 356 -17.04 -2.02 8.06
N THR A 357 -18.04 -2.66 8.66
CA THR A 357 -18.55 -2.35 10.02
C THR A 357 -18.34 -3.54 10.95
N VAL A 358 -18.28 -3.27 12.27
CA VAL A 358 -18.17 -4.34 13.28
C VAL A 358 -19.36 -5.27 13.21
N GLU A 359 -20.56 -4.70 13.03
CA GLU A 359 -21.82 -5.43 12.89
C GLU A 359 -21.79 -6.38 11.68
N ALA A 360 -21.24 -5.96 10.55
CA ALA A 360 -21.10 -6.81 9.36
C ALA A 360 -20.15 -7.99 9.61
N VAL A 361 -19.00 -7.76 10.27
CA VAL A 361 -18.06 -8.83 10.62
C VAL A 361 -18.70 -9.83 11.58
N GLN A 362 -19.40 -9.33 12.61
CA GLN A 362 -20.06 -10.19 13.59
C GLN A 362 -21.23 -10.98 12.98
N ALA A 363 -22.02 -10.38 12.08
CA ALA A 363 -23.08 -11.08 11.35
C ALA A 363 -22.51 -12.20 10.47
N MET A 364 -21.42 -11.91 9.76
CA MET A 364 -20.70 -12.90 8.95
C MET A 364 -20.18 -14.04 9.82
N LEU A 365 -19.31 -13.73 10.79
CA LEU A 365 -18.66 -14.75 11.62
C LEU A 365 -19.67 -15.59 12.38
N SER A 366 -20.68 -15.00 13.01
CA SER A 366 -21.70 -15.78 13.73
C SER A 366 -22.42 -16.76 12.81
N THR A 367 -22.78 -16.33 11.60
CA THR A 367 -23.52 -17.18 10.65
C THR A 367 -22.65 -18.30 10.07
N LEU A 368 -21.39 -18.00 9.74
CA LEU A 368 -20.48 -18.98 9.17
C LEU A 368 -19.95 -19.94 10.24
N LEU A 369 -19.77 -19.50 11.49
CA LEU A 369 -19.37 -20.38 12.60
C LEU A 369 -20.50 -21.34 12.99
N ASP A 370 -21.76 -20.89 13.05
CA ASP A 370 -22.91 -21.78 13.26
C ASP A 370 -22.97 -22.90 12.20
N GLN A 371 -22.61 -22.58 10.96
CA GLN A 371 -22.53 -23.55 9.86
C GLN A 371 -21.33 -24.50 10.05
N ALA A 372 -20.15 -23.95 10.35
CA ALA A 372 -18.91 -24.69 10.52
C ALA A 372 -18.99 -25.70 11.69
N GLU A 373 -19.57 -25.31 12.82
CA GLU A 373 -19.83 -26.20 13.96
C GLU A 373 -20.74 -27.37 13.59
N ARG A 374 -21.76 -27.11 12.79
CA ARG A 374 -22.72 -28.13 12.35
C ARG A 374 -22.12 -29.07 11.30
N ALA A 375 -21.16 -28.59 10.51
CA ALA A 375 -20.44 -29.35 9.50
C ALA A 375 -19.16 -30.02 10.04
N ASP A 376 -18.73 -29.71 11.27
CA ASP A 376 -17.45 -30.12 11.84
C ASP A 376 -16.28 -29.66 10.97
N ARG A 377 -16.24 -28.35 10.69
CA ARG A 377 -15.26 -27.66 9.85
C ARG A 377 -14.73 -26.41 10.55
N GLU A 378 -13.58 -25.92 10.09
CA GLU A 378 -12.94 -24.74 10.68
C GLU A 378 -13.17 -23.49 9.84
N VAL A 379 -13.16 -22.34 10.50
CA VAL A 379 -13.10 -21.01 9.90
C VAL A 379 -11.84 -20.32 10.39
N ILE A 380 -10.89 -20.13 9.48
CA ILE A 380 -9.72 -19.30 9.71
C ILE A 380 -10.06 -17.87 9.29
N PHE A 381 -10.11 -16.93 10.22
CA PHE A 381 -10.36 -15.54 9.91
C PHE A 381 -9.06 -14.74 10.00
N ARG A 382 -8.63 -14.17 8.88
CA ARG A 382 -7.46 -13.27 8.83
C ARG A 382 -7.84 -11.88 9.29
N THR A 383 -7.07 -11.34 10.23
CA THR A 383 -7.26 -9.97 10.72
C THR A 383 -6.76 -8.91 9.75
N TRP A 384 -6.03 -9.27 8.69
CA TRP A 384 -5.51 -8.33 7.69
C TRP A 384 -6.64 -7.58 6.99
N THR A 385 -6.81 -6.32 7.40
CA THR A 385 -7.82 -5.39 6.89
C THR A 385 -7.18 -4.03 6.70
N VAL A 386 -7.40 -3.35 5.56
CA VAL A 386 -6.70 -2.10 5.26
C VAL A 386 -7.65 -0.90 5.22
N GLY A 387 -7.50 0.02 6.18
CA GLY A 387 -7.86 1.46 6.11
C GLY A 387 -9.32 1.84 5.93
N VAL A 388 -10.23 0.91 5.61
CA VAL A 388 -11.60 1.20 5.23
C VAL A 388 -12.59 0.75 6.31
N GLY A 389 -13.46 1.68 6.71
CA GLY A 389 -14.52 1.41 7.69
C GLY A 389 -14.05 1.34 9.13
N ALA A 390 -14.95 0.89 10.02
CA ALA A 390 -14.68 0.79 11.46
C ALA A 390 -13.75 -0.38 11.83
N VAL A 391 -13.49 -1.27 10.88
CA VAL A 391 -12.62 -2.45 11.04
C VAL A 391 -11.32 -2.34 10.25
N GLY A 392 -11.03 -1.19 9.64
CA GLY A 392 -9.85 -1.00 8.77
C GLY A 392 -8.49 -1.10 9.46
N ASP A 393 -8.43 -1.11 10.79
CA ASP A 393 -7.21 -1.26 11.59
C ASP A 393 -7.22 -2.52 12.46
N LEU A 394 -8.10 -3.50 12.16
CA LEU A 394 -8.26 -4.73 12.94
C LEU A 394 -6.95 -5.52 13.13
N HIS A 395 -6.06 -5.47 12.13
CA HIS A 395 -4.77 -6.14 12.15
C HIS A 395 -3.72 -5.49 13.06
N THR A 396 -3.89 -4.23 13.48
CA THR A 396 -2.87 -3.44 14.20
C THR A 396 -3.39 -2.76 15.46
N ASN A 397 -4.69 -2.83 15.73
CA ASN A 397 -5.30 -2.15 16.87
C ASN A 397 -5.96 -3.14 17.86
N PRO A 398 -5.38 -3.30 19.06
CA PRO A 398 -5.95 -4.13 20.14
C PRO A 398 -7.39 -3.80 20.54
N ASP A 399 -7.81 -2.54 20.45
CA ASP A 399 -9.18 -2.13 20.82
C ASP A 399 -10.18 -2.51 19.72
N SER A 400 -9.80 -2.37 18.44
CA SER A 400 -10.58 -2.86 17.30
C SER A 400 -10.70 -4.38 17.35
N TYR A 401 -9.61 -5.09 17.66
CA TYR A 401 -9.61 -6.55 17.87
C TYR A 401 -10.66 -6.97 18.91
N ARG A 402 -10.61 -6.40 20.12
CA ARG A 402 -11.59 -6.71 21.18
C ARG A 402 -13.01 -6.38 20.75
N THR A 403 -13.21 -5.25 20.10
CA THR A 403 -14.55 -4.82 19.65
C THR A 403 -15.19 -5.81 18.69
N VAL A 404 -14.39 -6.44 17.81
CA VAL A 404 -14.87 -7.44 16.85
C VAL A 404 -15.07 -8.80 17.52
N PHE A 405 -14.09 -9.29 18.28
CA PHE A 405 -14.06 -10.69 18.72
C PHE A 405 -14.60 -10.95 20.14
N ASP A 406 -14.70 -9.94 21.01
CA ASP A 406 -15.22 -10.16 22.36
C ASP A 406 -16.67 -10.64 22.28
N GLY A 407 -16.92 -11.86 22.77
CA GLY A 407 -18.23 -12.50 22.76
C GLY A 407 -18.47 -13.49 21.61
N ILE A 408 -17.52 -13.64 20.67
CA ILE A 408 -17.51 -14.77 19.75
C ILE A 408 -16.80 -15.95 20.44
N ASP A 409 -17.56 -16.99 20.75
CA ASP A 409 -17.10 -18.21 21.43
C ASP A 409 -17.47 -19.41 20.56
N SER A 410 -16.51 -19.88 19.77
CA SER A 410 -16.63 -21.07 18.93
C SER A 410 -15.29 -21.79 18.90
N ASP A 411 -15.32 -23.11 19.09
CA ASP A 411 -14.12 -23.93 18.96
C ASP A 411 -13.65 -24.09 17.52
N ARG A 412 -14.44 -23.61 16.54
CA ARG A 412 -14.14 -23.63 15.09
C ARG A 412 -13.54 -22.36 14.53
N LEU A 413 -13.34 -21.34 15.36
CA LEU A 413 -12.71 -20.09 14.95
C LEU A 413 -11.22 -20.12 15.26
N ILE A 414 -10.40 -19.97 14.20
CA ILE A 414 -8.97 -19.68 14.31
C ILE A 414 -8.74 -18.26 13.77
N VAL A 415 -8.13 -17.39 14.57
CA VAL A 415 -7.80 -16.02 14.14
C VAL A 415 -6.34 -15.94 13.72
N SER A 416 -6.12 -15.58 12.45
CA SER A 416 -4.82 -15.51 11.80
C SER A 416 -4.31 -14.08 11.71
N THR A 417 -3.07 -13.84 12.17
CA THR A 417 -2.48 -12.50 12.20
C THR A 417 -0.97 -12.53 11.93
N LYS A 418 -0.49 -11.57 11.12
CA LYS A 418 0.94 -11.36 10.84
C LYS A 418 1.73 -11.14 12.12
N TYR A 419 2.94 -11.71 12.21
CA TYR A 419 3.81 -11.54 13.37
C TYR A 419 4.25 -10.08 13.60
N THR A 420 4.23 -9.26 12.54
CA THR A 420 4.56 -7.82 12.58
C THR A 420 3.30 -6.97 12.74
N LEU A 421 3.46 -5.82 13.40
CA LEU A 421 2.42 -4.79 13.53
C LEU A 421 2.29 -4.00 12.21
N GLY A 422 1.77 -4.65 11.17
CA GLY A 422 1.64 -4.08 9.83
C GLY A 422 1.85 -5.14 8.76
N ASP A 423 2.54 -4.77 7.68
CA ASP A 423 2.69 -5.60 6.49
C ASP A 423 4.09 -6.18 6.31
N PHE A 424 4.52 -7.04 7.23
CA PHE A 424 5.77 -7.81 7.14
C PHE A 424 7.08 -7.02 6.96
N TYR A 425 7.11 -5.70 6.79
CA TYR A 425 8.33 -4.92 6.71
C TYR A 425 9.26 -5.17 7.92
N SER A 426 10.56 -5.09 7.68
CA SER A 426 11.52 -4.86 8.75
C SER A 426 11.28 -3.47 9.38
N HIS A 427 11.83 -3.24 10.57
CA HIS A 427 11.53 -2.04 11.38
C HIS A 427 10.04 -1.91 11.75
N LEU A 428 9.34 -3.04 11.91
CA LEU A 428 8.04 -3.07 12.56
C LEU A 428 8.13 -3.76 13.94
N PRO A 429 7.37 -3.28 14.95
CA PRO A 429 7.17 -4.02 16.18
C PRO A 429 6.53 -5.39 15.93
N PHE A 430 6.67 -6.30 16.90
CA PHE A 430 5.80 -7.48 16.94
C PHE A 430 4.34 -7.07 17.16
N ASN A 431 3.41 -7.83 16.58
CA ASN A 431 2.00 -7.50 16.60
C ASN A 431 1.38 -7.78 17.98
N ASP A 432 1.01 -6.72 18.71
CA ASP A 432 0.45 -6.82 20.06
C ASP A 432 -0.99 -7.38 20.08
N THR A 433 -1.69 -7.43 18.94
CA THR A 433 -2.99 -8.11 18.85
C THR A 433 -2.89 -9.63 19.01
N LEU A 434 -1.71 -10.23 18.78
CA LEU A 434 -1.44 -11.65 19.03
C LEU A 434 -1.26 -11.96 20.53
N GLU A 435 -1.00 -10.96 21.37
CA GLU A 435 -0.82 -11.13 22.82
C GLU A 435 -2.15 -11.19 23.59
N ILE A 436 -3.29 -10.99 22.92
CA ILE A 436 -4.62 -10.86 23.54
C ILE A 436 -5.68 -11.76 22.91
N GLY A 437 -6.86 -11.80 23.55
CA GLY A 437 -8.03 -12.53 23.08
C GLY A 437 -8.09 -13.99 23.58
N ASP A 438 -9.29 -14.55 23.56
CA ASP A 438 -9.57 -15.92 24.01
C ASP A 438 -9.71 -16.91 22.84
N GLN A 439 -9.64 -16.42 21.60
CA GLN A 439 -9.79 -17.23 20.38
C GLN A 439 -8.53 -18.08 20.13
N ARG A 440 -8.68 -19.21 19.42
CA ARG A 440 -7.54 -19.96 18.87
C ARG A 440 -6.78 -19.06 17.89
N ARG A 441 -5.45 -19.07 17.93
CA ARG A 441 -4.60 -18.16 17.13
C ARG A 441 -3.57 -18.91 16.30
N ILE A 442 -3.31 -18.37 15.11
CA ILE A 442 -2.11 -18.70 14.32
C ILE A 442 -1.33 -17.45 13.94
N ILE A 443 -0.01 -17.58 13.87
CA ILE A 443 0.91 -16.52 13.48
C ILE A 443 1.21 -16.65 11.99
N GLU A 444 1.09 -15.56 11.23
CA GLU A 444 1.50 -15.55 9.82
C GLU A 444 2.96 -15.12 9.68
N PHE A 445 3.70 -15.82 8.81
CA PHE A 445 5.07 -15.52 8.39
C PHE A 445 5.14 -15.41 6.86
N GLN A 446 6.07 -14.61 6.33
CA GLN A 446 6.28 -14.47 4.88
C GLN A 446 7.72 -14.82 4.52
N SER A 447 7.90 -15.93 3.81
CA SER A 447 9.20 -16.46 3.41
C SER A 447 9.76 -15.78 2.17
N ARG A 448 8.94 -15.69 1.11
CA ARG A 448 9.26 -14.88 -0.08
C ARG A 448 8.97 -13.42 0.24
N ARG A 449 9.99 -12.73 0.74
CA ARG A 449 9.86 -11.37 1.29
C ARG A 449 9.47 -10.36 0.22
N GLU A 450 8.20 -10.01 0.20
CA GLU A 450 7.57 -9.14 -0.79
C GLU A 450 8.29 -7.79 -0.91
N PHE A 451 8.48 -7.11 0.21
CA PHE A 451 9.10 -5.77 0.25
C PHE A 451 10.62 -5.80 0.26
N GLU A 452 11.23 -7.00 0.33
CA GLU A 452 12.68 -7.18 0.38
C GLU A 452 13.11 -8.01 -0.82
N ASN A 453 12.63 -7.57 -1.99
CA ASN A 453 13.02 -8.01 -3.32
C ASN A 453 12.62 -9.47 -3.66
N PHE A 454 11.44 -9.90 -3.20
CA PHE A 454 10.79 -11.17 -3.57
C PHE A 454 11.68 -12.42 -3.41
N GLY A 455 12.54 -12.43 -2.39
CA GLY A 455 13.42 -13.55 -2.08
C GLY A 455 14.60 -13.73 -3.05
N ALA A 456 14.89 -12.74 -3.92
CA ALA A 456 16.05 -12.78 -4.81
C ALA A 456 17.37 -12.38 -4.11
N TRP A 457 17.31 -11.92 -2.86
CA TRP A 457 18.47 -11.58 -2.04
C TRP A 457 18.57 -12.50 -0.82
N PRO A 458 19.79 -12.77 -0.32
CA PRO A 458 19.98 -13.37 1.00
C PRO A 458 19.18 -12.60 2.05
N ASN A 459 18.38 -13.30 2.86
CA ASN A 459 17.54 -12.68 3.87
C ASN A 459 17.16 -13.69 4.96
N ASP A 460 18.00 -13.82 6.00
CA ASP A 460 17.81 -14.78 7.09
C ASP A 460 17.00 -14.18 8.25
N LEU A 461 15.73 -14.55 8.35
CA LEU A 461 14.81 -14.05 9.37
C LEU A 461 14.80 -14.89 10.65
N GLY A 462 15.72 -15.86 10.80
CA GLY A 462 15.68 -16.85 11.86
C GLY A 462 15.67 -16.25 13.26
N ASP A 463 16.47 -15.22 13.49
CA ASP A 463 16.51 -14.52 14.78
C ASP A 463 15.18 -13.79 15.07
N LEU A 464 14.59 -13.11 14.09
CA LEU A 464 13.29 -12.45 14.22
C LEU A 464 12.16 -13.45 14.49
N TYR A 465 12.13 -14.56 13.77
CA TYR A 465 11.11 -15.60 13.93
C TYR A 465 11.20 -16.26 15.31
N ALA A 466 12.42 -16.54 15.79
CA ALA A 466 12.63 -17.08 17.13
C ALA A 466 12.19 -16.09 18.23
N GLN A 467 12.55 -14.81 18.11
CA GLN A 467 12.13 -13.76 19.04
C GLN A 467 10.60 -13.58 19.05
N ALA A 468 9.95 -13.62 17.87
CA ALA A 468 8.50 -13.53 17.75
C ALA A 468 7.82 -14.72 18.45
N LEU A 469 8.27 -15.95 18.19
CA LEU A 469 7.71 -17.14 18.83
C LEU A 469 7.92 -17.15 20.34
N ASP A 470 9.12 -16.82 20.84
CA ASP A 470 9.40 -16.76 22.28
C ASP A 470 8.46 -15.78 22.98
N ARG A 471 8.34 -14.55 22.46
CA ARG A 471 7.48 -13.51 23.04
C ARG A 471 6.00 -13.89 22.98
N LEU A 472 5.51 -14.28 21.81
CA LEU A 472 4.09 -14.48 21.58
C LEU A 472 3.57 -15.74 22.27
N LEU A 473 4.33 -16.84 22.26
CA LEU A 473 3.94 -18.07 22.97
C LEU A 473 3.99 -17.91 24.50
N ALA A 474 4.85 -17.03 25.01
CA ALA A 474 4.85 -16.68 26.43
C ALA A 474 3.64 -15.81 26.82
N ALA A 475 3.19 -14.93 25.92
CA ALA A 475 2.08 -14.01 26.17
C ALA A 475 0.70 -14.67 25.98
N ASN A 476 0.53 -15.50 24.95
CA ASN A 476 -0.77 -16.05 24.56
C ASN A 476 -0.74 -17.59 24.44
N PRO A 477 -1.37 -18.32 25.38
CA PRO A 477 -1.42 -19.78 25.35
C PRO A 477 -2.35 -20.35 24.27
N ASN A 478 -3.20 -19.52 23.64
CA ASN A 478 -4.14 -19.94 22.61
C ASN A 478 -3.51 -19.97 21.21
N ILE A 479 -2.24 -19.58 21.08
CA ILE A 479 -1.48 -19.78 19.84
C ILE A 479 -1.18 -21.26 19.66
N GLU A 480 -1.75 -21.84 18.62
CA GLU A 480 -1.68 -23.27 18.32
C GLU A 480 -0.91 -23.57 17.03
N GLY A 481 -0.54 -22.55 16.27
CA GLY A 481 0.02 -22.76 14.96
C GLY A 481 0.61 -21.56 14.25
N VAL A 482 1.04 -21.83 13.02
CA VAL A 482 1.58 -20.85 12.08
C VAL A 482 0.98 -21.03 10.70
N TRP A 483 0.98 -19.97 9.91
CA TRP A 483 0.80 -20.02 8.47
C TRP A 483 1.96 -19.33 7.77
N THR A 484 2.70 -20.09 6.98
CA THR A 484 3.84 -19.58 6.21
C THR A 484 3.43 -19.28 4.78
N TRP A 485 3.77 -18.09 4.31
CA TRP A 485 3.62 -17.71 2.91
C TRP A 485 4.92 -18.03 2.20
N THR A 486 4.96 -19.16 1.51
CA THR A 486 6.15 -19.63 0.81
C THR A 486 6.34 -18.88 -0.50
N GLN A 487 5.25 -18.47 -1.14
CA GLN A 487 5.27 -17.81 -2.45
C GLN A 487 4.35 -16.56 -2.53
N ASP A 488 3.19 -16.57 -1.87
CA ASP A 488 2.25 -15.45 -1.88
C ASP A 488 2.83 -14.17 -1.25
N GLY A 489 2.31 -13.02 -1.68
CA GLY A 489 2.74 -11.69 -1.25
C GLY A 489 3.08 -10.82 -2.45
N GLY A 490 2.43 -9.66 -2.52
CA GLY A 490 2.59 -8.66 -3.58
C GLY A 490 2.32 -9.18 -4.99
N PRO A 491 2.71 -8.40 -6.01
CA PRO A 491 2.61 -8.79 -7.39
C PRO A 491 3.64 -9.86 -7.70
N TRP A 492 3.19 -10.88 -8.42
CA TRP A 492 4.08 -11.97 -8.80
C TRP A 492 5.00 -11.57 -9.96
N ARG A 493 4.53 -10.68 -10.82
CA ARG A 493 5.13 -10.32 -12.13
C ARG A 493 5.76 -8.93 -12.20
N ALA A 494 5.72 -8.17 -11.10
CA ALA A 494 6.46 -6.92 -10.95
C ALA A 494 7.58 -7.12 -9.93
N GLY A 495 8.73 -7.62 -10.41
CA GLY A 495 9.89 -7.97 -9.59
C GLY A 495 10.60 -9.22 -10.12
N PRO A 496 11.60 -9.74 -9.39
CA PRO A 496 12.32 -10.96 -9.75
C PRO A 496 11.40 -12.17 -9.95
N MET A 497 11.60 -12.91 -11.05
CA MET A 497 10.98 -14.21 -11.28
C MET A 497 11.62 -15.25 -10.38
N ASN A 498 10.99 -15.47 -9.22
CA ASN A 498 11.42 -16.41 -8.22
C ASN A 498 10.23 -17.27 -7.82
N LEU A 499 10.20 -18.52 -8.31
CA LEU A 499 9.10 -19.46 -8.16
C LEU A 499 9.61 -20.72 -7.45
N GLU A 500 9.13 -20.92 -6.21
CA GLU A 500 9.48 -22.05 -5.35
C GLU A 500 9.37 -23.39 -6.09
N LEU A 501 10.38 -24.25 -5.92
CA LEU A 501 10.55 -25.55 -6.59
C LEU A 501 10.56 -25.53 -8.13
N LYS A 502 10.48 -24.37 -8.80
CA LYS A 502 10.37 -24.28 -10.27
C LYS A 502 11.53 -23.55 -10.93
N THR A 503 11.70 -22.27 -10.64
CA THR A 503 12.68 -21.42 -11.34
C THR A 503 13.17 -20.26 -10.49
N GLY A 504 14.25 -19.62 -10.94
CA GLY A 504 14.96 -18.61 -10.17
C GLY A 504 15.76 -19.22 -9.03
N PHE A 505 16.27 -18.37 -8.14
CA PHE A 505 17.11 -18.79 -7.02
C PHE A 505 16.30 -18.93 -5.73
N TRP A 506 15.22 -19.71 -5.82
CA TRP A 506 14.18 -19.83 -4.80
C TRP A 506 14.68 -20.41 -3.48
N GLN A 507 15.81 -21.13 -3.49
CA GLN A 507 16.42 -21.67 -2.28
C GLN A 507 16.71 -20.57 -1.25
N LEU A 508 16.98 -19.32 -1.68
CA LEU A 508 17.17 -18.19 -0.75
C LEU A 508 15.90 -17.88 0.06
N ALA A 509 14.73 -17.87 -0.57
CA ALA A 509 13.46 -17.68 0.13
C ALA A 509 13.08 -18.89 0.99
N GLU A 510 13.44 -20.09 0.52
CA GLU A 510 13.14 -21.37 1.20
C GLU A 510 13.76 -21.44 2.61
N LEU A 511 14.88 -20.76 2.86
CA LEU A 511 15.44 -20.69 4.21
C LEU A 511 14.40 -20.25 5.23
N ASN A 512 13.59 -19.23 4.90
CA ASN A 512 12.58 -18.70 5.81
C ASN A 512 11.38 -19.65 5.94
N THR A 513 11.06 -20.45 4.90
CA THR A 513 10.04 -21.51 4.96
C THR A 513 10.46 -22.60 5.94
N VAL A 514 11.72 -23.04 5.87
CA VAL A 514 12.27 -24.05 6.78
C VAL A 514 12.38 -23.49 8.20
N LEU A 515 12.83 -22.25 8.38
CA LEU A 515 12.91 -21.60 9.69
C LEU A 515 11.54 -21.52 10.38
N ALA A 516 10.50 -21.08 9.67
CA ALA A 516 9.16 -20.96 10.23
C ALA A 516 8.63 -22.29 10.79
N VAL A 517 8.71 -23.37 10.02
CA VAL A 517 8.19 -24.68 10.45
C VAL A 517 9.06 -25.34 11.51
N ARG A 518 10.39 -25.24 11.42
CA ARG A 518 11.32 -25.82 12.42
C ARG A 518 11.17 -25.14 13.77
N LEU A 519 11.09 -23.82 13.80
CA LEU A 519 10.89 -23.06 15.04
C LEU A 519 9.46 -23.22 15.59
N ALA A 520 8.43 -23.39 14.74
CA ALA A 520 7.09 -23.73 15.21
C ALA A 520 7.02 -25.11 15.88
N ARG A 521 7.78 -26.09 15.35
CA ARG A 521 7.89 -27.44 15.94
C ARG A 521 8.68 -27.43 17.24
N ASP A 522 9.83 -26.75 17.28
CA ASP A 522 10.66 -26.62 18.47
C ASP A 522 11.21 -25.19 18.59
N PRO A 523 10.50 -24.30 19.33
CA PRO A 523 10.93 -22.90 19.52
C PRO A 523 12.25 -22.74 20.28
N SER A 524 12.80 -23.82 20.85
CA SER A 524 14.12 -23.79 21.52
C SER A 524 15.29 -24.06 20.58
N THR A 525 15.01 -24.42 19.32
CA THR A 525 16.01 -24.65 18.30
C THR A 525 16.78 -23.37 18.01
N ASP A 526 18.10 -23.47 17.90
CA ASP A 526 18.95 -22.35 17.47
C ASP A 526 18.72 -22.07 15.97
N PRO A 527 18.22 -20.88 15.58
CA PRO A 527 17.97 -20.58 14.17
C PRO A 527 19.20 -20.74 13.28
N ALA A 528 20.39 -20.44 13.83
CA ALA A 528 21.64 -20.58 13.10
C ALA A 528 21.99 -22.05 12.77
N GLU A 529 21.54 -23.02 13.60
CA GLU A 529 21.65 -24.43 13.24
C GLU A 529 20.73 -24.78 12.07
N VAL A 530 19.52 -24.22 12.03
CA VAL A 530 18.59 -24.41 10.91
C VAL A 530 19.15 -23.83 9.62
N THR A 531 19.76 -22.64 9.67
CA THR A 531 20.46 -22.05 8.51
C THR A 531 21.63 -22.92 8.05
N ALA A 532 22.38 -23.52 8.97
CA ALA A 532 23.46 -24.46 8.62
C ALA A 532 22.92 -25.74 7.95
N ASP A 533 21.82 -26.29 8.47
CA ASP A 533 21.17 -27.48 7.94
C ASP A 533 20.59 -27.22 6.53
N TRP A 534 19.93 -26.07 6.32
CA TRP A 534 19.50 -25.59 5.00
C TRP A 534 20.68 -25.44 4.02
N ALA A 535 21.79 -24.83 4.47
CA ALA A 535 22.95 -24.61 3.62
C ALA A 535 23.59 -25.95 3.17
N ARG A 536 23.60 -26.95 4.06
CA ARG A 536 24.03 -28.32 3.70
C ARG A 536 23.08 -28.97 2.71
N ARG A 537 21.79 -28.87 2.97
CA ARG A 537 20.74 -29.47 2.14
C ARG A 537 20.80 -28.97 0.70
N TRP A 538 20.94 -27.66 0.50
CA TRP A 538 20.80 -27.08 -0.83
C TRP A 538 22.12 -26.79 -1.55
N PHE A 539 23.23 -26.52 -0.84
CA PHE A 539 24.43 -25.99 -1.50
C PHE A 539 25.69 -26.82 -1.38
N SER A 540 26.02 -27.40 -0.21
CA SER A 540 27.33 -28.04 -0.03
C SER A 540 27.41 -28.95 1.20
N ASP A 541 28.08 -30.09 1.10
CA ASP A 541 28.48 -30.91 2.25
C ASP A 541 29.83 -30.48 2.86
N ASP A 542 30.56 -29.55 2.21
CA ASP A 542 31.86 -29.10 2.70
C ASP A 542 31.70 -28.09 3.85
N PRO A 543 32.25 -28.36 5.04
CA PRO A 543 32.05 -27.50 6.20
C PRO A 543 32.54 -26.06 6.01
N GLN A 544 33.56 -25.82 5.18
CA GLN A 544 34.08 -24.46 4.96
C GLN A 544 33.16 -23.66 4.04
N THR A 545 32.62 -24.30 2.99
CA THR A 545 31.61 -23.67 2.13
C THR A 545 30.32 -23.39 2.89
N VAL A 546 29.84 -24.34 3.68
CA VAL A 546 28.65 -24.14 4.54
C VAL A 546 28.88 -22.99 5.53
N GLN A 547 30.05 -22.94 6.18
CA GLN A 547 30.39 -21.84 7.08
C GLN A 547 30.35 -20.49 6.35
N ALA A 548 30.90 -20.41 5.14
CA ALA A 548 30.89 -19.19 4.34
C ALA A 548 29.47 -18.73 3.97
N ILE A 549 28.57 -19.68 3.65
CA ILE A 549 27.17 -19.40 3.38
C ILE A 549 26.45 -18.91 4.64
N VAL A 550 26.57 -19.62 5.77
CA VAL A 550 25.90 -19.24 7.02
C VAL A 550 26.38 -17.87 7.51
N GLU A 551 27.67 -17.56 7.39
CA GLU A 551 28.18 -16.23 7.71
C GLU A 551 27.70 -15.15 6.73
N ALA A 552 27.49 -15.48 5.45
CA ALA A 552 26.87 -14.56 4.51
C ALA A 552 25.40 -14.31 4.88
N MET A 553 24.64 -15.37 5.18
CA MET A 553 23.25 -15.24 5.64
C MET A 553 23.13 -14.42 6.93
N ALA A 554 24.07 -14.57 7.88
CA ALA A 554 24.09 -13.76 9.09
C ALA A 554 24.35 -12.26 8.82
N ASP A 555 25.14 -11.92 7.79
CA ASP A 555 25.39 -10.53 7.38
C ASP A 555 24.21 -9.95 6.56
N SER A 556 23.31 -10.79 6.03
CA SER A 556 22.23 -10.35 5.13
C SER A 556 21.28 -9.33 5.75
N ARG A 557 21.00 -9.45 7.06
CA ARG A 557 20.08 -8.57 7.76
C ARG A 557 20.60 -7.14 7.89
N GLU A 558 21.93 -6.95 8.01
CA GLU A 558 22.53 -5.61 7.95
C GLU A 558 22.34 -4.99 6.57
N ALA A 559 22.57 -5.76 5.49
CA ALA A 559 22.38 -5.28 4.12
C ALA A 559 20.93 -4.84 3.84
N ILE A 560 19.95 -5.65 4.27
CA ILE A 560 18.52 -5.35 4.12
C ILE A 560 18.10 -4.15 4.98
N ALA A 561 18.37 -4.19 6.29
CA ALA A 561 17.93 -3.16 7.23
C ALA A 561 18.54 -1.79 6.91
N ASP A 562 19.85 -1.72 6.67
CA ASP A 562 20.51 -0.45 6.36
C ASP A 562 20.31 0.01 4.91
N GLY A 563 20.07 -0.91 3.97
CA GLY A 563 20.00 -0.65 2.53
C GLY A 563 18.61 -0.26 2.04
N LEU A 564 17.57 -0.95 2.49
CA LEU A 564 16.18 -0.69 2.11
C LEU A 564 15.48 0.30 3.04
N TYR A 565 15.93 0.45 4.29
CA TYR A 565 15.29 1.34 5.25
C TYR A 565 16.18 2.54 5.59
N ILE A 566 15.55 3.69 5.86
CA ILE A 566 16.24 4.88 6.38
C ILE A 566 16.06 4.86 7.90
N GLY A 567 17.02 4.26 8.62
CA GLY A 567 16.93 3.94 10.06
C GLY A 567 16.26 5.03 10.92
N PRO A 568 16.75 6.29 10.96
CA PRO A 568 16.15 7.34 11.77
C PRO A 568 14.66 7.63 11.50
N PHE A 569 14.18 7.32 10.29
CA PHE A 569 12.76 7.37 9.94
C PHE A 569 12.06 6.04 10.25
N ALA A 570 12.64 4.91 9.83
CA ALA A 570 12.07 3.58 9.97
C ALA A 570 11.88 3.16 11.44
N ASP A 571 12.71 3.68 12.35
CA ASP A 571 12.62 3.44 13.80
C ASP A 571 11.46 4.20 14.48
N GLN A 572 10.65 4.91 13.70
CA GLN A 572 9.48 5.64 14.17
C GLN A 572 8.20 5.01 13.61
N ARG A 573 7.18 4.93 14.47
CA ARG A 573 5.79 4.83 14.04
C ARG A 573 5.35 6.19 13.54
N VAL A 574 4.96 6.27 12.28
CA VAL A 574 4.54 7.52 11.63
C VAL A 574 3.07 7.42 11.31
N PHE A 575 2.31 8.47 11.56
CA PHE A 575 0.89 8.50 11.22
C PHE A 575 0.62 9.71 10.34
N ALA A 576 -0.09 9.52 9.22
CA ALA A 576 -0.46 10.57 8.30
C ALA A 576 -1.76 10.22 7.56
N ILE A 577 -2.66 11.18 7.42
CA ILE A 577 -3.92 11.05 6.66
C ILE A 577 -4.77 9.86 7.14
N GLY A 578 -4.76 9.61 8.46
CA GLY A 578 -5.50 8.48 9.06
C GLY A 578 -4.85 7.11 8.87
N LEU A 579 -3.62 7.06 8.36
CA LEU A 579 -2.86 5.83 8.09
C LEU A 579 -1.56 5.83 8.88
N GLU A 580 -0.94 4.65 8.97
CA GLU A 580 0.43 4.45 9.42
C GLU A 580 1.28 4.06 8.20
N PRO A 581 1.97 5.02 7.53
CA PRO A 581 2.75 4.72 6.35
C PRO A 581 3.89 3.74 6.68
N PRO A 582 4.23 2.82 5.77
CA PRO A 582 5.25 1.81 6.03
C PRO A 582 6.65 2.42 6.29
N PRO A 583 7.52 1.71 7.03
CA PRO A 583 8.86 2.20 7.33
C PRO A 583 9.77 2.34 6.09
N MET A 584 9.39 1.70 4.97
CA MET A 584 10.12 1.73 3.70
C MET A 584 9.61 2.79 2.69
N MET A 585 8.71 3.70 3.07
CA MET A 585 7.95 4.60 2.16
C MET A 585 8.73 5.40 1.08
N TRP A 586 10.05 5.55 1.19
CA TRP A 586 10.87 6.15 0.12
C TRP A 586 11.00 5.24 -1.12
N ILE A 587 10.78 3.95 -0.96
CA ILE A 587 10.52 2.97 -2.01
C ILE A 587 9.03 2.63 -1.85
N PHE A 588 8.18 3.25 -2.67
CA PHE A 588 6.74 3.10 -2.56
C PHE A 588 6.33 1.76 -3.17
N GLU A 589 6.27 0.73 -2.32
CA GLU A 589 5.99 -0.67 -2.64
C GLU A 589 7.00 -1.27 -3.66
N TRP A 590 7.50 -2.47 -3.31
CA TRP A 590 8.36 -3.32 -4.14
C TRP A 590 9.59 -2.62 -4.77
N ASP A 591 9.49 -2.11 -6.00
CA ASP A 591 10.61 -1.68 -6.83
C ASP A 591 10.55 -0.19 -7.27
N ILE A 592 9.66 0.62 -6.67
CA ILE A 592 9.41 2.00 -7.11
C ILE A 592 9.98 3.04 -6.13
N PRO A 593 11.21 3.54 -6.30
CA PRO A 593 11.70 4.72 -5.58
C PRO A 593 10.78 5.93 -5.84
N THR A 594 10.11 6.43 -4.80
CA THR A 594 9.14 7.52 -4.96
C THR A 594 9.83 8.85 -5.23
N GLY A 595 9.22 9.75 -5.99
CA GLY A 595 9.71 11.10 -6.24
C GLY A 595 8.90 12.21 -5.58
N ASP A 596 7.96 11.86 -4.69
CA ASP A 596 6.98 12.79 -4.16
C ASP A 596 7.47 13.58 -2.94
N SER A 597 6.96 14.80 -2.78
CA SER A 597 7.31 15.64 -1.63
C SER A 597 6.65 15.20 -0.31
N ALA A 598 5.48 14.55 -0.33
CA ALA A 598 4.77 14.21 0.90
C ALA A 598 5.52 13.14 1.71
N ALA A 599 6.04 12.10 1.07
CA ALA A 599 6.87 11.09 1.72
C ALA A 599 8.27 11.62 2.00
N LEU A 600 9.00 12.04 0.96
CA LEU A 600 10.44 12.34 1.08
C LEU A 600 10.75 13.51 2.01
N ASP A 601 9.93 14.57 2.02
CA ASP A 601 10.19 15.73 2.88
C ASP A 601 9.86 15.41 4.35
N VAL A 602 8.86 14.55 4.60
CA VAL A 602 8.51 14.09 5.95
C VAL A 602 9.59 13.15 6.49
N ILE A 603 10.09 12.22 5.67
CA ILE A 603 11.23 11.36 6.01
C ILE A 603 12.43 12.21 6.44
N TYR A 604 12.80 13.21 5.63
CA TYR A 604 13.86 14.14 6.02
C TYR A 604 13.54 14.86 7.33
N ALA A 605 12.33 15.39 7.50
CA ALA A 605 11.98 16.17 8.69
C ALA A 605 12.09 15.35 9.99
N ILE A 606 11.83 14.05 9.92
CA ILE A 606 12.00 13.09 11.01
C ILE A 606 13.48 12.77 11.22
N ALA A 607 14.21 12.49 10.14
CA ALA A 607 15.61 12.06 10.18
C ALA A 607 16.64 13.20 10.36
N ARG A 608 16.25 14.47 10.22
CA ARG A 608 17.20 15.60 10.07
C ARG A 608 18.19 15.78 11.21
N ASP A 609 17.82 15.39 12.43
CA ASP A 609 18.68 15.54 13.60
C ASP A 609 19.83 14.49 13.59
N ASP A 610 19.63 13.39 12.86
CA ASP A 610 20.58 12.30 12.64
C ASP A 610 20.82 12.08 11.13
N LEU A 611 20.88 13.17 10.35
CA LEU A 611 20.94 13.13 8.89
C LEU A 611 22.15 12.36 8.33
N ASP A 612 23.32 12.52 8.96
CA ASP A 612 24.53 11.83 8.53
C ASP A 612 24.41 10.31 8.77
N GLU A 613 23.72 9.89 9.83
CA GLU A 613 23.41 8.48 10.11
C GLU A 613 22.40 7.92 9.09
N ALA A 614 21.36 8.69 8.78
CA ALA A 614 20.39 8.33 7.74
C ALA A 614 21.07 8.07 6.39
N ILE A 615 22.05 8.89 6.01
CA ILE A 615 22.83 8.73 4.77
C ILE A 615 23.80 7.54 4.88
N ALA A 616 24.52 7.41 6.01
CA ALA A 616 25.55 6.39 6.20
C ALA A 616 25.06 4.94 6.15
N GLY A 617 23.77 4.68 6.38
CA GLY A 617 23.19 3.35 6.20
C GLY A 617 23.43 2.78 4.78
N GLY A 618 23.43 3.61 3.74
CA GLY A 618 23.72 3.14 2.38
C GLY A 618 25.12 2.51 2.26
N ASP A 619 26.13 3.15 2.87
CA ASP A 619 27.51 2.63 2.86
C ASP A 619 27.64 1.33 3.67
N ARG A 620 26.99 1.24 4.84
CA ARG A 620 26.99 0.01 5.66
C ARG A 620 26.36 -1.16 4.95
N ALA A 621 25.25 -0.93 4.25
CA ALA A 621 24.59 -1.96 3.47
C ALA A 621 25.52 -2.50 2.36
N LEU A 622 26.21 -1.62 1.65
CA LEU A 622 27.19 -2.02 0.63
C LEU A 622 28.37 -2.79 1.22
N ASP A 623 28.88 -2.35 2.38
CA ASP A 623 29.94 -3.06 3.10
C ASP A 623 29.48 -4.47 3.50
N ALA A 624 28.23 -4.64 3.96
CA ALA A 624 27.67 -5.95 4.29
C ALA A 624 27.60 -6.86 3.05
N VAL A 625 27.08 -6.38 1.92
CA VAL A 625 27.03 -7.15 0.67
C VAL A 625 28.43 -7.51 0.17
N ASP A 626 29.40 -6.60 0.26
CA ASP A 626 30.78 -6.87 -0.14
C ASP A 626 31.45 -7.95 0.74
N ARG A 627 31.13 -7.99 2.04
CA ARG A 627 31.56 -9.08 2.93
C ARG A 627 30.92 -10.40 2.52
N MET A 628 29.60 -10.44 2.31
CA MET A 628 28.88 -11.64 1.84
C MET A 628 29.50 -12.16 0.54
N ARG A 629 29.65 -11.29 -0.46
CA ARG A 629 30.21 -11.62 -1.77
C ARG A 629 31.63 -12.13 -1.68
N THR A 630 32.50 -11.49 -0.89
CA THR A 630 33.88 -11.93 -0.70
C THR A 630 33.94 -13.35 -0.11
N ARG A 631 33.06 -13.68 0.85
CA ARG A 631 32.98 -15.03 1.43
C ARG A 631 32.59 -16.06 0.38
N ILE A 632 31.49 -15.82 -0.35
CA ILE A 632 31.00 -16.76 -1.37
C ILE A 632 31.98 -16.91 -2.53
N GLU A 633 32.53 -15.81 -3.06
CA GLU A 633 33.54 -15.87 -4.12
C GLU A 633 34.83 -16.58 -3.66
N GLY A 634 35.17 -16.51 -2.38
CA GLY A 634 36.33 -17.17 -1.78
C GLY A 634 36.22 -18.70 -1.66
N THR A 635 35.02 -19.26 -1.83
CA THR A 635 34.79 -20.72 -1.78
C THR A 635 35.27 -21.40 -3.07
N ASP A 636 35.70 -22.67 -2.96
CA ASP A 636 36.03 -23.52 -4.11
C ASP A 636 34.73 -23.98 -4.79
N ALA A 637 34.54 -23.67 -6.07
CA ALA A 637 33.33 -24.07 -6.82
C ALA A 637 33.11 -25.59 -6.85
N SER A 638 34.15 -26.40 -6.68
CA SER A 638 34.04 -27.87 -6.68
C SER A 638 33.53 -28.46 -5.37
N THR A 639 33.42 -27.67 -4.31
CA THR A 639 32.83 -28.11 -3.03
C THR A 639 31.34 -27.83 -2.94
N TRP A 640 30.78 -27.10 -3.90
CA TRP A 640 29.32 -26.94 -4.05
C TRP A 640 28.73 -28.19 -4.70
N LYS A 641 27.47 -28.49 -4.39
CA LYS A 641 26.70 -29.58 -5.02
C LYS A 641 26.60 -29.37 -6.54
N ASP A 642 26.42 -28.12 -6.95
CA ASP A 642 26.56 -27.66 -8.32
C ASP A 642 27.31 -26.32 -8.35
N ALA A 643 28.29 -26.19 -9.24
CA ALA A 643 29.01 -24.94 -9.45
C ALA A 643 28.07 -23.80 -9.92
N ALA A 644 26.97 -24.13 -10.62
CA ALA A 644 25.96 -23.17 -11.04
C ALA A 644 25.25 -22.50 -9.84
N LEU A 645 25.08 -23.20 -8.71
CA LEU A 645 24.50 -22.62 -7.50
C LEU A 645 25.40 -21.53 -6.90
N ARG A 646 26.72 -21.74 -6.93
CA ARG A 646 27.69 -20.70 -6.53
C ARG A 646 27.59 -19.49 -7.45
N GLU A 647 27.46 -19.71 -8.76
CA GLU A 647 27.30 -18.62 -9.74
C GLU A 647 25.99 -17.86 -9.54
N ALA A 648 24.88 -18.56 -9.30
CA ALA A 648 23.58 -17.95 -8.97
C ALA A 648 23.66 -17.11 -7.68
N PHE A 649 24.31 -17.62 -6.63
CA PHE A 649 24.51 -16.87 -5.38
C PHE A 649 25.35 -15.61 -5.59
N VAL A 650 26.46 -15.70 -6.34
CA VAL A 650 27.26 -14.53 -6.69
C VAL A 650 26.46 -13.54 -7.55
N GLY A 651 25.61 -14.04 -8.46
CA GLY A 651 24.69 -13.23 -9.27
C GLY A 651 23.67 -12.45 -8.43
N ALA A 652 23.02 -13.12 -7.48
CA ALA A 652 22.10 -12.52 -6.54
C ALA A 652 22.77 -11.40 -5.71
N LEU A 653 23.97 -11.65 -5.18
CA LEU A 653 24.76 -10.65 -4.44
C LEU A 653 25.24 -9.48 -5.34
N ALA A 654 25.53 -9.74 -6.62
CA ALA A 654 25.88 -8.68 -7.56
C ALA A 654 24.68 -7.78 -7.86
N TYR A 655 23.50 -8.37 -8.02
CA TYR A 655 22.24 -7.66 -8.20
C TYR A 655 21.89 -6.83 -6.96
N GLU A 656 21.91 -7.44 -5.76
CA GLU A 656 21.73 -6.74 -4.49
C GLU A 656 22.67 -5.55 -4.36
N ARG A 657 23.96 -5.75 -4.62
CA ARG A 657 24.96 -4.68 -4.55
C ARG A 657 24.64 -3.54 -5.51
N SER A 658 24.26 -3.84 -6.76
CA SER A 658 23.98 -2.83 -7.78
C SER A 658 22.74 -2.01 -7.41
N THR A 659 21.67 -2.69 -6.99
CA THR A 659 20.43 -2.05 -6.53
C THR A 659 20.67 -1.19 -5.30
N LEU A 660 21.32 -1.71 -4.26
CA LEU A 660 21.59 -0.97 -3.03
C LEU A 660 22.55 0.21 -3.26
N ALA A 661 23.48 0.13 -4.22
CA ALA A 661 24.34 1.26 -4.57
C ALA A 661 23.54 2.40 -5.21
N MET A 662 22.67 2.07 -6.16
CA MET A 662 21.74 3.03 -6.77
C MET A 662 20.81 3.66 -5.71
N LEU A 663 20.26 2.84 -4.82
CA LEU A 663 19.39 3.30 -3.74
C LEU A 663 20.14 4.17 -2.72
N GLY A 664 21.39 3.85 -2.38
CA GLY A 664 22.26 4.68 -1.54
C GLY A 664 22.49 6.08 -2.12
N ASP A 665 22.81 6.17 -3.42
CA ASP A 665 22.92 7.45 -4.11
C ASP A 665 21.58 8.21 -4.16
N TYR A 666 20.47 7.48 -4.35
CA TYR A 666 19.13 8.07 -4.36
C TYR A 666 18.76 8.65 -2.99
N ARG A 667 19.04 7.91 -1.91
CA ARG A 667 18.85 8.29 -0.52
C ARG A 667 19.55 9.61 -0.22
N GLU A 668 20.83 9.71 -0.54
CA GLU A 668 21.55 10.96 -0.33
C GLU A 668 20.96 12.09 -1.18
N THR A 669 20.60 11.81 -2.43
CA THR A 669 19.99 12.81 -3.33
C THR A 669 18.72 13.42 -2.73
N VAL A 670 17.79 12.61 -2.24
CA VAL A 670 16.51 13.11 -1.71
C VAL A 670 16.68 13.82 -0.36
N LEU A 671 17.55 13.30 0.52
CA LEU A 671 17.82 13.88 1.83
C LEU A 671 18.55 15.23 1.73
N ARG A 672 19.55 15.35 0.84
CA ARG A 672 20.26 16.62 0.59
C ARG A 672 19.36 17.66 -0.09
N LYS A 673 18.44 17.24 -0.95
CA LYS A 673 17.43 18.14 -1.56
C LYS A 673 16.54 18.76 -0.49
N ALA A 674 15.98 17.93 0.39
CA ALA A 674 15.15 18.40 1.50
C ALA A 674 15.96 19.27 2.48
N GLN A 675 17.21 18.90 2.78
CA GLN A 675 18.14 19.73 3.56
C GLN A 675 18.32 21.13 2.95
N TRP A 676 18.47 21.24 1.63
CA TRP A 676 18.55 22.52 0.96
C TRP A 676 17.24 23.32 1.10
N HIS A 677 16.08 22.68 0.99
CA HIS A 677 14.81 23.37 1.16
C HIS A 677 14.60 23.88 2.59
N ASP A 678 15.00 23.12 3.60
CA ASP A 678 14.93 23.50 5.02
C ASP A 678 15.89 24.66 5.34
N THR A 679 17.18 24.45 5.06
CA THR A 679 18.27 25.35 5.48
C THR A 679 18.47 26.54 4.55
N ARG A 680 18.11 26.39 3.28
CA ARG A 680 18.40 27.34 2.17
C ARG A 680 19.89 27.57 1.97
N ASP A 681 20.72 26.64 2.42
CA ASP A 681 22.17 26.72 2.33
C ASP A 681 22.65 26.39 0.90
N PRO A 682 23.43 27.26 0.25
CA PRO A 682 24.09 26.95 -1.01
C PRO A 682 24.99 25.71 -0.97
N GLU A 683 25.59 25.39 0.18
CA GLU A 683 26.41 24.17 0.33
C GLU A 683 25.54 22.91 0.27
N ALA A 684 24.39 22.89 0.98
CA ALA A 684 23.42 21.79 0.87
C ALA A 684 22.90 21.60 -0.56
N HIS A 685 22.65 22.70 -1.29
CA HIS A 685 22.30 22.62 -2.71
C HIS A 685 23.43 22.02 -3.56
N ALA A 686 24.69 22.38 -3.29
CA ALA A 686 25.83 21.81 -4.00
C ALA A 686 25.98 20.30 -3.73
N SER A 687 25.83 19.88 -2.47
CA SER A 687 25.82 18.46 -2.09
C SER A 687 24.69 17.70 -2.78
N TRP A 688 23.48 18.25 -2.84
CA TRP A 688 22.38 17.66 -3.58
C TRP A 688 22.73 17.47 -5.07
N GLN A 689 23.34 18.46 -5.72
CA GLN A 689 23.73 18.36 -7.13
C GLN A 689 24.80 17.28 -7.36
N THR A 690 25.73 17.10 -6.42
CA THR A 690 26.71 16.01 -6.46
C THR A 690 26.05 14.64 -6.29
N ALA A 691 25.23 14.47 -5.25
CA ALA A 691 24.51 13.21 -5.01
C ALA A 691 23.59 12.85 -6.19
N ARG A 692 22.88 13.84 -6.74
CA ARG A 692 22.05 13.66 -7.94
C ARG A 692 22.85 13.16 -9.14
N ALA A 693 24.07 13.66 -9.32
CA ALA A 693 24.92 13.21 -10.42
C ALA A 693 25.37 11.75 -10.24
N ALA A 694 25.71 11.36 -9.00
CA ALA A 694 26.01 9.98 -8.64
C ALA A 694 24.81 9.06 -8.91
N PHE A 695 23.62 9.42 -8.42
CA PHE A 695 22.39 8.66 -8.66
C PHE A 695 22.10 8.47 -10.15
N LEU A 696 22.23 9.50 -10.98
CA LEU A 696 22.00 9.36 -12.42
C LEU A 696 23.02 8.43 -13.10
N GLU A 697 24.25 8.38 -12.59
CA GLU A 697 25.29 7.48 -13.08
C GLU A 697 25.03 6.03 -12.64
N SER A 698 24.74 5.79 -11.36
CA SER A 698 24.43 4.46 -10.83
C SER A 698 23.10 3.92 -11.38
N ALA A 699 22.05 4.73 -11.49
CA ALA A 699 20.79 4.35 -12.14
C ALA A 699 21.01 3.90 -13.59
N ALA A 700 21.78 4.67 -14.37
CA ALA A 700 22.09 4.30 -15.75
C ALA A 700 23.02 3.08 -15.85
N ALA A 701 23.80 2.77 -14.82
CA ALA A 701 24.57 1.54 -14.75
C ALA A 701 23.68 0.34 -14.45
N HIS A 702 22.84 0.46 -13.44
CA HIS A 702 21.87 -0.55 -13.02
C HIS A 702 20.93 -0.94 -14.17
N GLU A 703 20.27 0.03 -14.81
CA GLU A 703 19.39 -0.26 -15.95
C GLU A 703 20.12 -0.88 -17.15
N ARG A 704 21.39 -0.52 -17.39
CA ARG A 704 22.16 -1.14 -18.48
C ARG A 704 22.49 -2.60 -18.21
N GLU A 705 22.60 -2.97 -16.95
CA GLU A 705 22.95 -4.32 -16.52
C GLU A 705 21.72 -5.22 -16.43
N TYR A 706 20.59 -4.68 -15.96
CA TYR A 706 19.43 -5.45 -15.51
C TYR A 706 18.13 -5.20 -16.29
N ALA A 707 18.10 -4.25 -17.23
CA ALA A 707 16.88 -4.03 -18.02
C ALA A 707 16.52 -5.28 -18.85
N GLY A 708 15.30 -5.79 -18.62
CA GLY A 708 14.77 -6.97 -19.29
C GLY A 708 15.32 -8.30 -18.78
N ASP A 709 16.06 -8.31 -17.66
CA ASP A 709 16.39 -9.56 -16.96
C ASP A 709 15.19 -9.96 -16.07
N PRO A 710 14.52 -11.09 -16.33
CA PRO A 710 13.36 -11.49 -15.53
C PRO A 710 13.74 -11.97 -14.13
N TYR A 711 14.98 -12.42 -13.90
CA TYR A 711 15.45 -12.93 -12.61
C TYR A 711 16.08 -11.84 -11.74
N HIS A 712 16.66 -10.81 -12.37
CA HIS A 712 17.27 -9.67 -11.70
C HIS A 712 16.82 -8.35 -12.36
N PRO A 713 15.54 -7.99 -12.35
CA PRO A 713 15.03 -6.85 -13.12
C PRO A 713 15.52 -5.51 -12.57
N ALA A 714 15.68 -4.52 -13.45
CA ALA A 714 15.95 -3.16 -13.02
C ALA A 714 14.73 -2.54 -12.32
N TYR A 715 14.96 -1.81 -11.22
CA TYR A 715 13.88 -1.08 -10.51
C TYR A 715 13.21 -0.01 -11.39
N ASN A 716 11.92 0.23 -11.14
CA ASN A 716 11.16 1.28 -11.82
C ASN A 716 11.49 2.69 -11.31
N LEU A 717 12.31 3.42 -12.07
CA LEU A 717 12.80 4.76 -11.69
C LEU A 717 11.94 5.94 -12.16
N GLU A 718 10.75 5.71 -12.72
CA GLU A 718 9.93 6.79 -13.31
C GLU A 718 9.54 7.83 -12.25
N ALA A 719 9.05 7.40 -11.09
CA ALA A 719 8.63 8.29 -10.01
C ALA A 719 9.80 9.15 -9.52
N ALA A 720 10.95 8.54 -9.22
CA ALA A 720 12.18 9.23 -8.85
C ALA A 720 12.60 10.29 -9.89
N ARG A 721 12.57 9.95 -11.18
CA ARG A 721 12.90 10.87 -12.29
C ARG A 721 11.94 12.05 -12.38
N LEU A 722 10.64 11.80 -12.24
CA LEU A 722 9.65 12.88 -12.19
C LEU A 722 9.97 13.85 -11.06
N GLY A 723 10.26 13.35 -9.85
CA GLY A 723 10.67 14.15 -8.70
C GLY A 723 11.94 14.97 -8.93
N LEU A 724 12.97 14.37 -9.55
CA LEU A 724 14.22 15.07 -9.90
C LEU A 724 14.00 16.17 -10.94
N GLU A 725 13.17 15.93 -11.94
CA GLU A 725 12.84 16.95 -12.96
C GLU A 725 12.22 18.20 -12.33
N ARG A 726 11.39 18.05 -11.29
CA ARG A 726 10.81 19.18 -10.54
C ARG A 726 11.88 19.85 -9.68
N GLY A 727 12.69 19.06 -8.98
CA GLY A 727 13.85 19.53 -8.21
C GLY A 727 14.77 20.43 -9.03
N ASP A 728 15.15 20.01 -10.24
CA ASP A 728 16.04 20.77 -11.15
C ASP A 728 15.50 22.16 -11.49
N ARG A 729 14.17 22.31 -11.48
CA ARG A 729 13.49 23.56 -11.81
C ARG A 729 13.34 24.47 -10.60
N ASP A 730 13.48 23.97 -9.37
CA ASP A 730 13.14 24.71 -8.15
C ASP A 730 13.90 26.03 -8.00
N LEU A 731 15.23 26.02 -8.19
CA LEU A 731 16.01 27.24 -8.05
C LEU A 731 15.60 28.29 -9.10
N ALA A 732 15.40 27.88 -10.35
CA ALA A 732 14.95 28.76 -11.42
C ALA A 732 13.53 29.30 -11.16
N MET A 733 12.63 28.45 -10.66
CA MET A 733 11.28 28.84 -10.27
C MET A 733 11.28 29.79 -9.06
N GLY A 734 12.18 29.61 -8.10
CA GLY A 734 12.39 30.53 -6.98
C GLY A 734 12.80 31.92 -7.44
N TRP A 735 13.76 32.01 -8.38
CA TRP A 735 14.13 33.29 -9.01
C TRP A 735 12.98 33.91 -9.81
N ALA A 736 12.24 33.11 -10.57
CA ALA A 736 11.07 33.57 -11.31
C ALA A 736 9.97 34.08 -10.36
N ALA A 737 9.73 33.40 -9.24
CA ALA A 737 8.81 33.82 -8.18
C ALA A 737 9.27 35.12 -7.53
N GLY A 738 10.57 35.26 -7.23
CA GLY A 738 11.15 36.50 -6.72
C GLY A 738 10.97 37.67 -7.69
N GLY A 739 11.20 37.45 -8.99
CA GLY A 739 10.94 38.43 -10.04
C GLY A 739 9.46 38.81 -10.12
N ALA A 740 8.56 37.82 -10.12
CA ALA A 740 7.11 38.04 -10.12
C ALA A 740 6.64 38.79 -8.87
N LEU A 741 7.20 38.49 -7.70
CA LEU A 741 6.94 39.17 -6.43
C LEU A 741 7.36 40.63 -6.52
N VAL A 742 8.59 40.92 -6.94
CA VAL A 742 9.10 42.29 -7.08
C VAL A 742 8.23 43.09 -8.05
N LEU A 743 7.92 42.53 -9.23
CA LEU A 743 7.06 43.19 -10.22
C LEU A 743 5.65 43.47 -9.66
N THR A 744 5.09 42.51 -8.94
CA THR A 744 3.76 42.64 -8.33
C THR A 744 3.75 43.69 -7.21
N LEU A 745 4.78 43.70 -6.35
CA LEU A 745 4.93 44.69 -5.27
C LEU A 745 5.21 46.09 -5.83
N LEU A 746 6.03 46.22 -6.88
CA LEU A 746 6.24 47.47 -7.59
C LEU A 746 4.95 47.98 -8.21
N TRP A 747 4.12 47.10 -8.81
CA TRP A 747 2.81 47.46 -9.35
C TRP A 747 1.86 47.97 -8.26
N ILE A 748 1.81 47.29 -7.11
CA ILE A 748 1.01 47.70 -5.95
C ILE A 748 1.51 49.05 -5.41
N ALA A 749 2.82 49.20 -5.20
CA ALA A 749 3.45 50.43 -4.72
C ALA A 749 3.22 51.60 -5.69
N TYR A 750 3.29 51.35 -6.99
CA TYR A 750 2.96 52.33 -8.02
C TYR A 750 1.51 52.81 -7.90
N GLY A 751 0.57 51.89 -7.68
CA GLY A 751 -0.83 52.21 -7.41
C GLY A 751 -1.05 53.03 -6.13
N VAL A 752 -0.24 52.79 -5.09
CA VAL A 752 -0.22 53.59 -3.84
C VAL A 752 0.32 55.00 -4.10
N ALA A 753 1.44 55.11 -4.82
CA ALA A 753 2.17 56.35 -5.07
C ALA A 753 1.45 57.29 -6.06
N ALA A 754 0.66 56.74 -6.99
CA ALA A 754 -0.17 57.45 -7.95
C ALA A 754 -1.26 58.36 -7.31
N ARG A 755 -1.34 58.44 -5.98
CA ARG A 755 -2.08 59.50 -5.27
C ARG A 755 -1.45 60.89 -5.41
N THR A 756 -0.16 60.96 -5.70
CA THR A 756 0.58 62.23 -5.83
C THR A 756 0.52 62.74 -7.27
N ARG A 757 0.45 64.08 -7.45
CA ARG A 757 0.32 64.69 -8.79
C ARG A 757 1.49 64.36 -9.73
N CYS A 758 2.69 64.18 -9.18
CA CYS A 758 3.89 63.86 -9.95
C CYS A 758 3.80 62.45 -10.57
N VAL A 759 3.46 61.44 -9.77
CA VAL A 759 3.37 60.04 -10.22
C VAL A 759 2.10 59.78 -11.03
N ALA A 760 1.00 60.49 -10.74
CA ALA A 760 -0.26 60.34 -11.48
C ALA A 760 -0.16 60.71 -12.98
N ALA A 761 0.87 61.47 -13.37
CA ALA A 761 1.13 61.84 -14.76
C ALA A 761 1.86 60.73 -15.56
N TRP A 762 2.38 59.70 -14.89
CA TRP A 762 3.14 58.64 -15.54
C TRP A 762 2.23 57.61 -16.24
N PRO A 763 2.69 56.99 -17.35
CA PRO A 763 1.92 55.97 -18.05
C PRO A 763 1.53 54.80 -17.13
N GLY A 764 0.26 54.39 -17.18
CA GLY A 764 -0.25 53.28 -16.36
C GLY A 764 -0.55 53.63 -14.90
N ALA A 765 -0.21 54.81 -14.39
CA ALA A 765 -0.45 55.20 -12.99
C ALA A 765 -1.95 55.15 -12.61
N ARG A 766 -2.83 55.55 -13.54
CA ARG A 766 -4.28 55.50 -13.35
C ARG A 766 -4.78 54.06 -13.22
N LEU A 767 -4.23 53.13 -14.01
CA LEU A 767 -4.59 51.72 -14.00
C LEU A 767 -4.14 51.05 -12.70
N ALA A 768 -2.87 51.23 -12.31
CA ALA A 768 -2.32 50.70 -11.07
C ALA A 768 -3.08 51.25 -9.84
N ARG A 769 -3.39 52.56 -9.84
CA ARG A 769 -4.22 53.18 -8.80
C ARG A 769 -5.63 52.59 -8.76
N ALA A 770 -6.24 52.33 -9.92
CA ALA A 770 -7.57 51.74 -9.99
C ALA A 770 -7.59 50.35 -9.37
N MET A 771 -6.64 49.48 -9.72
CA MET A 771 -6.52 48.14 -9.12
C MET A 771 -6.24 48.19 -7.62
N TRP A 772 -5.31 49.03 -7.16
CA TRP A 772 -5.01 49.16 -5.73
C TRP A 772 -6.22 49.65 -4.92
N VAL A 773 -6.87 50.72 -5.38
CA VAL A 773 -8.03 51.31 -4.68
C VAL A 773 -9.21 50.37 -4.73
N ALA A 774 -9.53 49.77 -5.89
CA ALA A 774 -10.67 48.88 -6.03
C ALA A 774 -10.44 47.52 -5.33
N GLY A 775 -9.22 46.98 -5.38
CA GLY A 775 -8.87 45.72 -4.71
C GLY A 775 -8.85 45.81 -3.18
N THR A 776 -8.49 46.95 -2.59
CA THR A 776 -8.49 47.13 -1.12
C THR A 776 -9.74 47.82 -0.56
N ARG A 777 -10.36 48.67 -1.37
CA ARG A 777 -11.51 49.52 -1.00
C ARG A 777 -12.55 49.46 -2.13
N PRO A 778 -13.17 48.30 -2.39
CA PRO A 778 -14.04 48.05 -3.55
C PRO A 778 -15.26 48.99 -3.62
N TRP A 779 -15.70 49.55 -2.49
CA TRP A 779 -16.75 50.57 -2.47
C TRP A 779 -16.36 51.92 -3.10
N ARG A 780 -15.09 52.09 -3.47
CA ARG A 780 -14.55 53.24 -4.22
C ARG A 780 -14.16 52.88 -5.66
N ALA A 781 -14.46 51.66 -6.12
CA ALA A 781 -14.05 51.18 -7.44
C ALA A 781 -14.56 52.10 -8.57
N ALA A 782 -15.83 52.53 -8.50
CA ALA A 782 -16.43 53.43 -9.48
C ALA A 782 -15.70 54.78 -9.58
N GLU A 783 -15.26 55.36 -8.45
CA GLU A 783 -14.46 56.59 -8.44
C GLU A 783 -13.09 56.37 -9.11
N ALA A 784 -12.52 55.18 -8.91
CA ALA A 784 -11.17 54.86 -9.36
C ALA A 784 -11.12 54.50 -10.85
N THR A 785 -12.21 53.99 -11.43
CA THR A 785 -12.27 53.52 -12.83
C THR A 785 -12.89 54.52 -13.81
N VAL A 786 -13.55 55.59 -13.32
CA VAL A 786 -14.30 56.54 -14.17
C VAL A 786 -13.45 57.19 -15.25
N ALA A 787 -12.17 57.45 -14.97
CA ALA A 787 -11.25 58.15 -15.88
C ALA A 787 -10.46 57.21 -16.81
N LEU A 788 -10.74 55.90 -16.80
CA LEU A 788 -10.01 54.91 -17.60
C LEU A 788 -10.52 54.84 -19.05
N GLY A 789 -9.59 54.93 -19.99
CA GLY A 789 -9.82 54.76 -21.42
C GLY A 789 -10.04 53.29 -21.83
N ARG A 790 -10.31 53.06 -23.13
CA ARG A 790 -10.59 51.70 -23.65
C ARG A 790 -9.43 50.73 -23.48
N ALA A 791 -8.21 51.15 -23.82
CA ALA A 791 -7.01 50.32 -23.67
C ALA A 791 -6.74 49.97 -22.19
N GLU A 792 -6.86 50.94 -21.29
CA GLU A 792 -6.69 50.72 -19.84
C GLU A 792 -7.75 49.74 -19.29
N ARG A 793 -8.99 49.77 -19.80
CA ARG A 793 -10.05 48.82 -19.39
C ARG A 793 -9.77 47.37 -19.84
N VAL A 794 -9.07 47.17 -20.96
CA VAL A 794 -8.61 45.83 -21.37
C VAL A 794 -7.48 45.36 -20.44
N LEU A 795 -6.53 46.25 -20.13
CA LEU A 795 -5.42 45.96 -19.23
C LEU A 795 -5.86 45.66 -17.78
N LEU A 796 -7.05 46.11 -17.36
CA LEU A 796 -7.64 45.73 -16.07
C LEU A 796 -7.82 44.22 -15.90
N VAL A 797 -8.01 43.50 -17.02
CA VAL A 797 -8.17 42.05 -17.02
C VAL A 797 -6.86 41.38 -17.44
N ALA A 798 -6.19 41.90 -18.48
CA ALA A 798 -5.00 41.28 -19.04
C ALA A 798 -3.81 41.22 -18.05
N VAL A 799 -3.56 42.28 -17.27
CA VAL A 799 -2.41 42.30 -16.34
C VAL A 799 -2.58 41.30 -15.19
N PRO A 800 -3.71 41.27 -14.46
CA PRO A 800 -3.92 40.27 -13.40
C PRO A 800 -4.05 38.85 -13.95
N ALA A 801 -4.63 38.67 -15.15
CA ALA A 801 -4.69 37.36 -15.80
C ALA A 801 -3.29 36.84 -16.13
N ALA A 802 -2.42 37.66 -16.73
CA ALA A 802 -1.03 37.29 -16.99
C ALA A 802 -0.27 36.97 -15.70
N ALA A 803 -0.45 37.78 -14.66
CA ALA A 803 0.17 37.55 -13.35
C ALA A 803 -0.32 36.23 -12.71
N LEU A 804 -1.61 35.91 -12.84
CA LEU A 804 -2.17 34.64 -12.40
C LEU A 804 -1.56 33.47 -13.18
N VAL A 805 -1.56 33.51 -14.52
CA VAL A 805 -0.97 32.44 -15.36
C VAL A 805 0.49 32.22 -15.01
N VAL A 806 1.30 33.28 -14.92
CA VAL A 806 2.72 33.18 -14.54
C VAL A 806 2.87 32.60 -13.15
N SER A 807 2.12 33.09 -12.15
CA SER A 807 2.24 32.57 -10.78
C SER A 807 1.85 31.10 -10.65
N ARG A 808 0.81 30.65 -11.38
CA ARG A 808 0.38 29.25 -11.37
C ARG A 808 1.35 28.37 -12.16
N GLY A 809 1.87 28.87 -13.29
CA GLY A 809 2.91 28.19 -14.04
C GLY A 809 4.16 27.97 -13.19
N ILE A 810 4.59 28.98 -12.42
CA ILE A 810 5.72 28.82 -11.49
C ILE A 810 5.42 27.78 -10.42
N LEU A 811 4.25 27.84 -9.76
CA LEU A 811 3.84 26.85 -8.74
C LEU A 811 3.87 25.41 -9.26
N THR A 812 3.57 25.21 -10.55
CA THR A 812 3.53 23.89 -11.18
C THR A 812 4.79 23.55 -11.97
N TRP A 813 5.89 24.29 -11.77
CA TRP A 813 7.14 24.16 -12.52
C TRP A 813 6.98 24.27 -14.06
N PHE A 814 5.85 24.78 -14.54
CA PHE A 814 5.37 24.69 -15.92
C PHE A 814 5.30 23.24 -16.46
N ALA A 815 5.09 22.27 -15.56
CA ALA A 815 5.02 20.83 -15.84
C ALA A 815 3.63 20.23 -15.60
N ALA A 816 2.69 20.94 -14.94
CA ALA A 816 1.35 20.40 -14.62
C ALA A 816 0.18 21.08 -15.35
N PRO A 817 -0.07 20.75 -16.63
CA PRO A 817 -1.18 21.32 -17.38
C PRO A 817 -2.56 20.99 -16.80
N ALA A 818 -2.78 19.82 -16.19
CA ALA A 818 -4.07 19.47 -15.59
C ALA A 818 -4.43 20.42 -14.43
N HIS A 819 -3.46 20.70 -13.55
CA HIS A 819 -3.64 21.69 -12.48
C HIS A 819 -3.91 23.09 -13.06
N LEU A 820 -3.23 23.48 -14.13
CA LEU A 820 -3.45 24.77 -14.79
C LEU A 820 -4.83 24.85 -15.45
N VAL A 821 -5.30 23.80 -16.11
CA VAL A 821 -6.64 23.74 -16.73
C VAL A 821 -7.72 23.87 -15.66
N ALA A 822 -7.63 23.10 -14.57
CA ALA A 822 -8.60 23.17 -13.49
C ALA A 822 -8.61 24.56 -12.82
N THR A 823 -7.44 25.06 -12.42
CA THR A 823 -7.34 26.32 -11.67
C THR A 823 -7.62 27.55 -12.55
N LEU A 824 -6.95 27.68 -13.70
CA LEU A 824 -7.15 28.82 -14.60
C LEU A 824 -8.52 28.76 -15.29
N GLY A 825 -9.05 27.56 -15.55
CA GLY A 825 -10.41 27.34 -16.03
C GLY A 825 -11.46 27.85 -15.03
N ALA A 826 -11.32 27.52 -13.74
CA ALA A 826 -12.19 28.06 -12.69
C ALA A 826 -12.14 29.60 -12.63
N TRP A 827 -10.93 30.19 -12.70
CA TRP A 827 -10.75 31.63 -12.75
C TRP A 827 -11.39 32.28 -13.98
N LEU A 828 -11.27 31.63 -15.14
CA LEU A 828 -11.83 32.09 -16.40
C LEU A 828 -13.36 32.10 -16.34
N VAL A 829 -13.98 31.00 -15.88
CA VAL A 829 -15.45 30.89 -15.74
C VAL A 829 -15.96 31.92 -14.73
N PHE A 830 -15.34 31.98 -13.55
CA PHE A 830 -15.69 32.96 -12.52
C PHE A 830 -15.62 34.40 -13.06
N GLY A 831 -14.49 34.76 -13.69
CA GLY A 831 -14.27 36.08 -14.26
C GLY A 831 -15.25 36.40 -15.39
N ALA A 832 -15.47 35.47 -16.32
CA ALA A 832 -16.36 35.64 -17.46
C ALA A 832 -17.82 35.84 -17.02
N VAL A 833 -18.33 35.00 -16.12
CA VAL A 833 -19.71 35.10 -15.61
C VAL A 833 -19.88 36.42 -14.84
N LEU A 834 -18.98 36.73 -13.91
CA LEU A 834 -19.10 37.92 -13.07
C LEU A 834 -19.00 39.22 -13.89
N LEU A 835 -18.05 39.31 -14.83
CA LEU A 835 -17.88 40.48 -15.68
C LEU A 835 -19.04 40.64 -16.68
N THR A 836 -19.58 39.52 -17.19
CA THR A 836 -20.76 39.54 -18.07
C THR A 836 -21.99 40.04 -17.32
N LEU A 837 -22.26 39.52 -16.12
CA LEU A 837 -23.37 39.99 -15.28
C LEU A 837 -23.19 41.45 -14.87
N ALA A 838 -21.97 41.87 -14.51
CA ALA A 838 -21.68 43.27 -14.24
C ALA A 838 -21.97 44.17 -15.45
N ARG A 839 -21.62 43.71 -16.66
CA ARG A 839 -21.84 44.43 -17.92
C ARG A 839 -23.31 44.52 -18.31
N VAL A 840 -24.08 43.45 -18.10
CA VAL A 840 -25.51 43.36 -18.44
C VAL A 840 -26.34 44.17 -17.45
N LEU A 841 -26.08 44.05 -16.15
CA LEU A 841 -26.91 44.64 -15.10
C LEU A 841 -26.52 46.09 -14.76
N GLY A 842 -25.23 46.43 -14.83
CA GLY A 842 -24.69 47.72 -14.39
C GLY A 842 -23.91 48.49 -15.46
N GLY A 843 -23.84 47.99 -16.70
CA GLY A 843 -23.18 48.66 -17.81
C GLY A 843 -21.64 48.58 -17.80
N ARG A 844 -20.99 49.32 -18.71
CA ARG A 844 -19.53 49.28 -18.90
C ARG A 844 -18.73 49.78 -17.69
N ASP A 845 -19.30 50.65 -16.87
CA ASP A 845 -18.60 51.22 -15.71
C ASP A 845 -18.66 50.28 -14.49
N ALA A 846 -19.76 49.53 -14.33
CA ALA A 846 -19.82 48.43 -13.37
C ALA A 846 -18.85 47.30 -13.75
N GLN A 847 -18.79 46.94 -15.04
CA GLN A 847 -17.81 45.96 -15.52
C GLN A 847 -16.37 46.37 -15.21
N ALA A 848 -16.00 47.64 -15.46
CA ALA A 848 -14.67 48.15 -15.15
C ALA A 848 -14.39 48.16 -13.63
N SER A 849 -15.38 48.54 -12.81
CA SER A 849 -15.26 48.56 -11.34
C SER A 849 -15.03 47.16 -10.76
N VAL A 850 -15.76 46.16 -11.27
CA VAL A 850 -15.59 44.75 -10.88
C VAL A 850 -14.25 44.20 -11.36
N ALA A 851 -13.87 44.45 -12.62
CA ALA A 851 -12.57 44.04 -13.16
C ALA A 851 -11.40 44.60 -12.33
N ALA A 852 -11.45 45.89 -11.96
CA ALA A 852 -10.43 46.50 -11.11
C ALA A 852 -10.40 45.92 -9.68
N SER A 853 -11.55 45.55 -9.12
CA SER A 853 -11.64 45.00 -7.76
C SER A 853 -11.14 43.55 -7.69
N VAL A 854 -11.63 42.70 -8.60
CA VAL A 854 -11.19 41.31 -8.73
C VAL A 854 -9.72 41.24 -9.12
N GLY A 855 -9.31 42.02 -10.12
CA GLY A 855 -7.91 42.09 -10.55
C GLY A 855 -6.98 42.60 -9.45
N GLY A 856 -7.35 43.66 -8.74
CA GLY A 856 -6.57 44.18 -7.62
C GLY A 856 -6.45 43.20 -6.45
N ALA A 857 -7.52 42.49 -6.10
CA ALA A 857 -7.50 41.45 -5.08
C ALA A 857 -6.68 40.21 -5.52
N ALA A 858 -6.75 39.83 -6.80
CA ALA A 858 -5.95 38.75 -7.37
C ALA A 858 -4.44 39.06 -7.32
N MET A 859 -4.03 40.32 -7.54
CA MET A 859 -2.62 40.72 -7.40
C MET A 859 -2.08 40.53 -5.98
N LEU A 860 -2.91 40.67 -4.93
CA LEU A 860 -2.50 40.37 -3.55
C LEU A 860 -2.26 38.87 -3.35
N ARG A 861 -3.07 38.01 -3.98
CA ARG A 861 -2.87 36.55 -3.97
C ARG A 861 -1.61 36.14 -4.71
N VAL A 862 -1.36 36.76 -5.88
CA VAL A 862 -0.13 36.55 -6.63
C VAL A 862 1.08 36.93 -5.78
N ALA A 863 1.04 38.09 -5.11
CA ALA A 863 2.11 38.49 -4.21
C ALA A 863 2.34 37.48 -3.07
N LEU A 864 1.28 37.00 -2.42
CA LEU A 864 1.41 36.00 -1.35
C LEU A 864 2.02 34.69 -1.85
N LEU A 865 1.52 34.15 -2.98
CA LEU A 865 2.07 32.93 -3.55
C LEU A 865 3.53 33.12 -3.96
N SER A 866 3.84 34.18 -4.71
CA SER A 866 5.22 34.46 -5.15
C SER A 866 6.17 34.69 -3.97
N PHE A 867 5.68 35.24 -2.85
CA PHE A 867 6.45 35.33 -1.61
C PHE A 867 6.78 33.95 -1.03
N ALA A 868 5.81 33.05 -0.97
CA ALA A 868 6.01 31.70 -0.45
C ALA A 868 6.94 30.85 -1.35
N LEU A 869 6.90 31.05 -2.67
CA LEU A 869 7.74 30.33 -3.65
C LEU A 869 9.15 30.91 -3.82
N ALA A 870 9.38 32.18 -3.44
CA ALA A 870 10.65 32.86 -3.70
C ALA A 870 11.91 32.23 -3.08
N PRO A 871 11.88 31.61 -1.89
CA PRO A 871 13.11 31.13 -1.24
C PRO A 871 13.83 30.04 -2.04
N THR A 872 13.12 28.96 -2.38
CA THR A 872 13.69 27.76 -3.02
C THR A 872 12.70 27.13 -4.00
N GLY A 873 11.78 27.92 -4.57
CA GLY A 873 10.81 27.45 -5.57
C GLY A 873 9.62 26.69 -4.97
N PRO A 874 8.86 25.97 -5.83
CA PRO A 874 7.72 25.19 -5.37
C PRO A 874 8.10 23.99 -4.49
N GLY A 875 9.28 23.37 -4.66
CA GLY A 875 9.79 22.34 -3.78
C GLY A 875 9.89 22.81 -2.32
N GLY A 876 10.49 23.98 -2.09
CA GLY A 876 10.52 24.58 -0.75
C GLY A 876 9.16 25.00 -0.19
N TYR A 877 8.19 25.33 -1.05
CA TYR A 877 6.82 25.59 -0.63
C TYR A 877 6.12 24.32 -0.15
N TRP A 878 6.29 23.21 -0.89
CA TRP A 878 5.71 21.92 -0.51
C TRP A 878 6.41 21.31 0.71
N PHE A 879 7.74 21.43 0.81
CA PHE A 879 8.50 21.08 2.00
C PHE A 879 7.87 21.72 3.25
N GLY A 880 7.76 23.05 3.29
CA GLY A 880 7.16 23.76 4.42
C GLY A 880 5.66 23.46 4.60
N PHE A 881 4.96 23.07 3.53
CA PHE A 881 3.58 22.63 3.64
C PHE A 881 3.46 21.30 4.38
N TRP A 882 4.32 20.32 4.11
CA TRP A 882 4.27 19.01 4.75
C TRP A 882 4.82 19.04 6.18
N THR A 883 5.97 19.69 6.37
CA THR A 883 6.80 19.53 7.57
C THR A 883 6.59 20.61 8.65
N ASP A 884 6.06 21.80 8.29
CA ASP A 884 5.84 22.91 9.23
C ASP A 884 4.34 23.22 9.41
N PRO A 885 3.69 22.72 10.48
CA PRO A 885 2.27 22.95 10.72
C PRO A 885 1.92 24.42 10.96
N ILE A 886 2.87 25.23 11.46
CA ILE A 886 2.67 26.66 11.73
C ILE A 886 2.70 27.42 10.39
N ALA A 887 3.71 27.18 9.56
CA ALA A 887 3.81 27.81 8.24
C ALA A 887 2.64 27.40 7.33
N ARG A 888 2.30 26.11 7.28
CA ARG A 888 1.11 25.60 6.59
C ARG A 888 -0.16 26.31 7.04
N SER A 889 -0.39 26.39 8.35
CA SER A 889 -1.60 27.03 8.91
C SER A 889 -1.66 28.52 8.62
N ALA A 890 -0.53 29.23 8.75
CA ALA A 890 -0.43 30.65 8.46
C ALA A 890 -0.70 30.95 6.98
N TYR A 891 -0.05 30.20 6.07
CA TYR A 891 -0.25 30.35 4.64
C TYR A 891 -1.69 30.04 4.25
N SER A 892 -2.24 28.89 4.66
CA SER A 892 -3.61 28.47 4.34
C SER A 892 -4.65 29.47 4.83
N THR A 893 -4.47 30.03 6.03
CA THR A 893 -5.35 31.06 6.59
C THR A 893 -5.39 32.30 5.71
N VAL A 894 -4.23 32.86 5.37
CA VAL A 894 -4.14 34.10 4.59
C VAL A 894 -4.52 33.85 3.13
N ALA A 895 -4.11 32.72 2.56
CA ALA A 895 -4.46 32.31 1.20
C ALA A 895 -5.97 32.13 1.06
N PHE A 896 -6.64 31.46 2.00
CA PHE A 896 -8.10 31.35 1.99
C PHE A 896 -8.78 32.72 2.13
N ALA A 897 -8.33 33.55 3.08
CA ALA A 897 -8.89 34.87 3.31
C ALA A 897 -8.78 35.77 2.07
N LEU A 898 -7.63 35.76 1.38
CA LEU A 898 -7.45 36.49 0.12
C LEU A 898 -8.26 35.90 -1.03
N PHE A 899 -8.52 34.59 -1.05
CA PHE A 899 -9.40 33.96 -2.04
C PHE A 899 -10.83 34.46 -1.88
N ALA A 900 -11.37 34.36 -0.66
CA ALA A 900 -12.70 34.84 -0.35
C ALA A 900 -12.82 36.36 -0.53
N TRP A 901 -11.74 37.11 -0.28
CA TRP A 901 -11.70 38.56 -0.52
C TRP A 901 -11.90 38.92 -1.99
N VAL A 902 -11.44 38.11 -2.95
CA VAL A 902 -11.70 38.33 -4.38
C VAL A 902 -13.21 38.35 -4.67
N ILE A 903 -13.93 37.39 -4.08
CA ILE A 903 -15.39 37.26 -4.22
C ILE A 903 -16.09 38.46 -3.56
N VAL A 904 -15.70 38.78 -2.32
CA VAL A 904 -16.26 39.91 -1.56
C VAL A 904 -16.00 41.25 -2.27
N ALA A 905 -14.78 41.47 -2.79
CA ALA A 905 -14.41 42.69 -3.49
C ALA A 905 -15.21 42.86 -4.79
N GLY A 906 -15.37 41.79 -5.57
CA GLY A 906 -16.23 41.79 -6.75
C GLY A 906 -17.69 42.11 -6.42
N ALA A 907 -18.25 41.47 -5.40
CA ALA A 907 -19.62 41.70 -4.95
C ALA A 907 -19.83 43.13 -4.41
N TRP A 908 -18.91 43.67 -3.61
CA TRP A 908 -19.03 45.02 -3.05
C TRP A 908 -18.90 46.12 -4.11
N ALA A 909 -18.03 45.93 -5.10
CA ALA A 909 -17.92 46.84 -6.23
C ALA A 909 -19.22 46.86 -7.06
N LEU A 910 -19.80 45.68 -7.32
CA LEU A 910 -21.04 45.54 -8.05
C LEU A 910 -22.27 46.04 -7.25
N ALA A 911 -22.26 45.88 -5.92
CA ALA A 911 -23.35 46.34 -5.05
C ALA A 911 -23.57 47.87 -5.13
N CYS A 912 -22.52 48.62 -5.46
CA CYS A 912 -22.60 50.07 -5.64
C CYS A 912 -23.40 50.48 -6.90
N SER A 913 -23.53 49.61 -7.90
CA SER A 913 -24.26 49.91 -9.15
C SER A 913 -25.63 49.25 -9.22
N ILE A 914 -25.79 48.02 -8.73
CA ILE A 914 -27.03 47.23 -8.91
C ILE A 914 -27.71 46.82 -7.59
N GLY A 915 -27.17 47.25 -6.45
CA GLY A 915 -27.66 46.92 -5.11
C GLY A 915 -27.13 45.58 -4.57
N ALA A 916 -27.07 45.49 -3.24
CA ALA A 916 -26.41 44.39 -2.53
C ALA A 916 -26.95 42.99 -2.91
N ARG A 917 -28.27 42.82 -2.97
CA ARG A 917 -28.89 41.51 -3.27
C ARG A 917 -28.48 40.97 -4.64
N ARG A 918 -28.57 41.80 -5.68
CA ARG A 918 -28.20 41.39 -7.05
C ARG A 918 -26.71 41.16 -7.20
N ALA A 919 -25.89 41.92 -6.47
CA ALA A 919 -24.45 41.72 -6.47
C ALA A 919 -24.01 40.43 -5.77
N VAL A 920 -24.63 40.08 -4.64
CA VAL A 920 -24.46 38.76 -4.00
C VAL A 920 -24.92 37.65 -4.96
N GLY A 921 -26.07 37.82 -5.60
CA GLY A 921 -26.55 36.86 -6.61
C GLY A 921 -25.57 36.66 -7.76
N ALA A 922 -24.98 37.73 -8.29
CA ALA A 922 -23.99 37.64 -9.37
C ALA A 922 -22.68 36.97 -8.92
N ALA A 923 -22.23 37.22 -7.69
CA ALA A 923 -21.06 36.54 -7.13
C ALA A 923 -21.32 35.05 -6.91
N LEU A 924 -22.49 34.67 -6.36
CA LEU A 924 -22.90 33.27 -6.23
C LEU A 924 -23.04 32.58 -7.60
N ALA A 925 -23.62 33.26 -8.60
CA ALA A 925 -23.71 32.76 -9.97
C ALA A 925 -22.33 32.45 -10.56
N ALA A 926 -21.35 33.32 -10.33
CA ALA A 926 -19.98 33.13 -10.79
C ALA A 926 -19.23 32.03 -10.04
N CYS A 927 -19.35 31.96 -8.71
CA CYS A 927 -18.73 30.91 -7.89
C CYS A 927 -19.32 29.53 -8.21
N GLY A 928 -20.66 29.43 -8.23
CA GLY A 928 -21.37 28.21 -8.57
C GLY A 928 -21.08 27.74 -9.99
N GLY A 929 -21.04 28.67 -10.96
CA GLY A 929 -20.70 28.34 -12.34
C GLY A 929 -19.27 27.82 -12.49
N ALA A 930 -18.30 28.41 -11.78
CA ALA A 930 -16.92 27.94 -11.79
C ALA A 930 -16.77 26.56 -11.16
N LEU A 931 -17.39 26.33 -9.99
CA LEU A 931 -17.40 25.03 -9.32
C LEU A 931 -18.06 23.97 -10.20
N ALA A 932 -19.25 24.25 -10.75
CA ALA A 932 -19.98 23.34 -11.60
C ALA A 932 -19.20 22.96 -12.85
N ALA A 933 -18.56 23.92 -13.52
CA ALA A 933 -17.82 23.68 -14.75
C ALA A 933 -16.59 22.78 -14.52
N VAL A 934 -15.80 23.05 -13.47
CA VAL A 934 -14.60 22.25 -13.18
C VAL A 934 -14.97 20.89 -12.61
N ALA A 935 -15.93 20.82 -11.68
CA ALA A 935 -16.36 19.55 -11.10
C ALA A 935 -17.02 18.65 -12.15
N ALA A 936 -17.81 19.21 -13.09
CA ALA A 936 -18.37 18.43 -14.20
C ALA A 936 -17.29 17.93 -15.16
N LEU A 937 -16.22 18.72 -15.42
CA LEU A 937 -15.09 18.26 -16.22
C LEU A 937 -14.40 17.05 -15.56
N VAL A 938 -14.12 17.14 -14.26
CA VAL A 938 -13.54 16.03 -13.49
C VAL A 938 -14.47 14.83 -13.48
N ALA A 939 -15.78 15.04 -13.25
CA ALA A 939 -16.77 13.97 -13.23
C ALA A 939 -16.93 13.25 -14.57
N VAL A 940 -16.76 13.95 -15.70
CA VAL A 940 -16.78 13.36 -17.05
C VAL A 940 -15.51 12.55 -17.35
N ILE A 941 -14.36 12.98 -16.84
CA ILE A 941 -13.09 12.25 -16.98
C ILE A 941 -13.08 11.01 -16.07
N GLY A 942 -13.71 11.10 -14.89
CA GLY A 942 -13.57 10.17 -13.79
C GLY A 942 -12.68 10.75 -12.70
N LEU A 943 -13.09 10.65 -11.44
CA LEU A 943 -12.38 11.27 -10.31
C LEU A 943 -10.98 10.67 -10.13
N GLU A 944 -10.88 9.34 -10.10
CA GLU A 944 -9.61 8.61 -9.99
C GLU A 944 -8.64 9.02 -11.11
N ALA A 945 -9.04 8.83 -12.37
CA ALA A 945 -8.21 9.17 -13.52
C ALA A 945 -7.75 10.64 -13.53
N ALA A 946 -8.62 11.57 -13.12
CA ALA A 946 -8.26 12.98 -13.01
C ALA A 946 -7.23 13.25 -11.89
N LEU A 947 -7.32 12.55 -10.76
CA LEU A 947 -6.38 12.66 -9.64
C LEU A 947 -5.03 12.01 -9.98
N THR A 948 -5.03 10.84 -10.64
CA THR A 948 -3.81 10.17 -11.14
C THR A 948 -3.02 11.09 -12.06
N VAL A 949 -3.66 11.62 -13.13
CA VAL A 949 -3.02 12.54 -14.07
C VAL A 949 -2.54 13.82 -13.38
N TRP A 950 -3.29 14.30 -12.40
CA TRP A 950 -2.88 15.47 -11.63
C TRP A 950 -1.64 15.17 -10.77
N ASN A 951 -1.58 14.01 -10.12
CA ASN A 951 -0.46 13.62 -9.28
C ASN A 951 0.81 13.33 -10.10
N ASP A 952 0.70 12.65 -11.25
CA ASP A 952 1.84 12.40 -12.16
C ASP A 952 2.56 13.70 -12.56
N GLN A 953 1.77 14.75 -12.72
CA GLN A 953 2.28 16.03 -13.13
C GLN A 953 2.88 16.83 -11.97
N MET A 954 2.26 16.73 -10.80
CA MET A 954 2.61 17.52 -9.62
C MET A 954 3.66 16.84 -8.71
N ALA A 955 3.75 15.51 -8.72
CA ALA A 955 4.60 14.68 -7.88
C ALA A 955 4.49 15.04 -6.38
N LEU A 956 3.27 15.07 -5.84
CA LEU A 956 3.03 15.50 -4.46
C LEU A 956 2.70 14.35 -3.52
N LEU A 957 1.90 13.40 -3.98
CA LEU A 957 1.57 12.18 -3.27
C LEU A 957 2.37 11.03 -3.88
N PRO A 958 2.58 9.93 -3.13
CA PRO A 958 3.29 8.76 -3.64
C PRO A 958 2.72 8.30 -4.98
N TRP A 959 3.61 8.01 -5.92
CA TRP A 959 3.23 7.80 -7.33
C TRP A 959 2.47 6.49 -7.55
N GLY A 960 2.86 5.43 -6.84
CA GLY A 960 2.19 4.13 -6.91
C GLY A 960 0.80 4.13 -6.26
N LEU A 961 0.50 5.08 -5.35
CA LEU A 961 -0.79 5.12 -4.64
C LEU A 961 -1.99 5.12 -5.60
N SER A 962 -1.92 5.87 -6.70
CA SER A 962 -2.97 5.90 -7.72
C SER A 962 -2.99 4.73 -8.69
N ARG A 963 -1.91 3.94 -8.74
CA ARG A 963 -1.72 2.87 -9.74
C ARG A 963 -1.92 1.49 -9.17
N ILE A 964 -1.61 1.32 -7.89
CA ILE A 964 -1.69 0.05 -7.18
C ILE A 964 -2.99 0.02 -6.37
N LEU A 965 -3.20 1.03 -5.52
CA LEU A 965 -4.31 1.04 -4.55
C LEU A 965 -5.53 1.86 -5.00
N GLY A 966 -5.33 2.84 -5.89
CA GLY A 966 -6.33 3.83 -6.29
C GLY A 966 -6.57 4.90 -5.21
N ILE A 967 -6.35 6.17 -5.53
CA ILE A 967 -6.44 7.30 -4.56
C ILE A 967 -7.82 7.37 -3.91
N THR A 968 -8.89 7.23 -4.69
CA THR A 968 -10.26 7.34 -4.19
C THR A 968 -10.70 6.12 -3.40
N VAL A 969 -10.27 4.92 -3.78
CA VAL A 969 -10.59 3.68 -3.07
C VAL A 969 -9.90 3.68 -1.72
N TYR A 970 -8.59 3.89 -1.73
CA TYR A 970 -7.75 3.85 -0.54
C TYR A 970 -8.08 4.95 0.48
N LEU A 971 -8.48 6.15 0.02
CA LEU A 971 -8.89 7.25 0.90
C LEU A 971 -10.40 7.27 1.21
N GLY A 972 -11.17 6.27 0.76
CA GLY A 972 -12.62 6.20 0.96
C GLY A 972 -13.40 7.38 0.37
N ILE A 973 -12.91 7.96 -0.74
CA ILE A 973 -13.55 9.08 -1.43
C ILE A 973 -14.62 8.53 -2.39
N PRO A 974 -15.90 8.90 -2.24
CA PRO A 974 -16.95 8.41 -3.15
C PRO A 974 -16.64 8.76 -4.61
N ALA A 975 -16.73 7.76 -5.51
CA ALA A 975 -16.45 7.94 -6.93
C ALA A 975 -17.34 9.02 -7.59
N ASP A 976 -18.55 9.24 -7.05
CA ASP A 976 -19.50 10.25 -7.51
C ASP A 976 -19.32 11.63 -6.86
N ALA A 977 -18.36 11.82 -5.94
CA ALA A 977 -18.15 13.09 -5.24
C ALA A 977 -17.96 14.28 -6.21
N ALA A 978 -17.36 14.05 -7.38
CA ALA A 978 -17.22 15.06 -8.42
C ALA A 978 -18.60 15.49 -9.00
N TRP A 979 -19.54 14.56 -9.17
CA TRP A 979 -20.93 14.87 -9.57
C TRP A 979 -21.67 15.65 -8.50
N TRP A 980 -21.47 15.31 -7.22
CA TRP A 980 -22.07 16.03 -6.10
C TRP A 980 -21.56 17.48 -6.05
N ALA A 981 -20.25 17.68 -6.20
CA ALA A 981 -19.66 19.00 -6.30
C ALA A 981 -20.19 19.80 -7.50
N ALA A 982 -20.38 19.14 -8.65
CA ALA A 982 -20.97 19.75 -9.84
C ALA A 982 -22.42 20.19 -9.60
N ALA A 983 -23.24 19.34 -8.97
CA ALA A 983 -24.63 19.61 -8.63
C ALA A 983 -24.75 20.76 -7.61
N ILE A 984 -23.91 20.77 -6.56
CA ILE A 984 -23.84 21.86 -5.59
C ILE A 984 -23.45 23.17 -6.29
N GLY A 985 -22.43 23.14 -7.17
CA GLY A 985 -22.05 24.28 -7.98
C GLY A 985 -23.20 24.82 -8.82
N ALA A 986 -23.94 23.94 -9.50
CA ALA A 986 -25.09 24.30 -10.32
C ALA A 986 -26.22 24.91 -9.46
N LEU A 987 -26.52 24.33 -8.30
CA LEU A 987 -27.51 24.85 -7.36
C LEU A 987 -27.14 26.26 -6.88
N VAL A 988 -25.90 26.46 -6.45
CA VAL A 988 -25.38 27.77 -6.04
C VAL A 988 -25.48 28.77 -7.19
N ALA A 989 -25.20 28.33 -8.43
CA ALA A 989 -25.32 29.18 -9.60
C ALA A 989 -26.78 29.62 -9.85
N VAL A 990 -27.72 28.68 -9.76
CA VAL A 990 -29.17 28.92 -9.91
C VAL A 990 -29.68 29.87 -8.83
N VAL A 991 -29.33 29.63 -7.56
CA VAL A 991 -29.68 30.55 -6.46
C VAL A 991 -29.13 31.95 -6.74
N GLY A 992 -27.90 32.04 -7.24
CA GLY A 992 -27.31 33.29 -7.69
C GLY A 992 -28.13 34.01 -8.77
N VAL A 993 -28.52 33.30 -9.83
CA VAL A 993 -29.35 33.83 -10.92
C VAL A 993 -30.73 34.26 -10.42
N VAL A 994 -31.37 33.48 -9.55
CA VAL A 994 -32.66 33.82 -8.92
C VAL A 994 -32.57 35.12 -8.13
N LEU A 995 -31.49 35.30 -7.34
CA LEU A 995 -31.23 36.54 -6.60
C LEU A 995 -30.97 37.74 -7.53
N VAL A 996 -30.45 37.52 -8.73
CA VAL A 996 -30.29 38.55 -9.76
C VAL A 996 -31.64 38.95 -10.37
N VAL A 997 -32.46 37.96 -10.77
CA VAL A 997 -33.65 38.12 -11.61
C VAL A 997 -34.90 38.54 -10.83
N LEU A 998 -35.14 38.02 -9.62
CA LEU A 998 -36.36 38.32 -8.87
C LEU A 998 -36.52 39.85 -8.65
N PRO A 999 -37.72 40.43 -8.80
CA PRO A 999 -37.95 41.84 -8.52
C PRO A 999 -37.80 42.12 -7.02
N GLY A 1000 -36.93 43.06 -6.66
CA GLY A 1000 -36.77 43.47 -5.26
C GLY A 1000 -38.03 44.15 -4.76
N GLY A 1001 -38.62 43.64 -3.67
CA GLY A 1001 -39.76 44.27 -3.00
C GLY A 1001 -39.47 45.74 -2.70
N ARG A 1002 -40.30 46.64 -3.26
CA ARG A 1002 -40.27 48.07 -2.95
C ARG A 1002 -40.56 48.28 -1.46
N ARG A 1003 -39.53 48.49 -0.63
CA ARG A 1003 -39.67 49.30 0.59
C ARG A 1003 -39.11 50.68 0.33
N ALA A 1004 -39.97 51.54 -0.22
CA ALA A 1004 -39.80 52.98 -0.16
C ALA A 1004 -40.19 53.43 1.26
N HIS A 1005 -39.22 53.71 2.12
CA HIS A 1005 -39.44 54.70 3.19
C HIS A 1005 -38.83 56.02 2.71
N ARG A 1006 -39.68 56.84 2.07
CA ARG A 1006 -39.52 58.29 2.10
C ARG A 1006 -39.84 58.73 3.52
N PHE A 1007 -38.84 59.19 4.28
CA PHE A 1007 -39.06 60.09 5.41
C PHE A 1007 -38.48 61.44 5.00
N GLY A 1008 -39.37 62.41 4.75
CA GLY A 1008 -39.02 63.75 4.30
C GLY A 1008 -40.23 64.46 3.72
N GLY A 1009 -41.05 65.05 4.57
CA GLY A 1009 -42.18 65.89 4.20
C GLY A 1009 -42.73 66.58 5.45
N GLY A 1010 -42.10 67.69 5.83
CA GLY A 1010 -42.65 68.60 6.83
C GLY A 1010 -43.86 69.34 6.27
N ALA A 1011 -44.85 69.56 7.12
CA ALA A 1011 -45.86 70.58 6.96
C ALA A 1011 -45.98 71.33 8.29
N SER A 1012 -45.88 72.65 8.23
CA SER A 1012 -46.08 73.57 9.34
C SER A 1012 -47.54 74.05 9.42
N VAL A 1013 -47.93 74.41 10.64
CA VAL A 1013 -48.97 75.36 11.06
C VAL A 1013 -50.37 74.80 11.39
N ALA A 1014 -50.79 75.21 12.61
CA ALA A 1014 -52.04 75.02 13.36
C ALA A 1014 -52.17 73.70 14.14
#